data_AF-A0AAX1UBF7-F1
#
_entry.id   AF-A0AAX1UBF7-F1
#
_cell.length_a   1.000
_cell.length_b   1.000
_cell.length_c   1.000
_cell.angle_alpha   90.00
_cell.angle_beta   90.00
_cell.angle_gamma   90.00
#
_symmetry.space_group_name_H-M   'P 1'
#
loop_
_entity.id
_entity.type
_entity.pdbx_description
1 polymer ?
#
loop_
_entity_poly.entity_id
_entity_poly.type
_entity_poly.pdbx_seq_one_letter_code
_entity_poly.pdbx_strand_id
1 'polypeptide(L)'
;MHVQALKIIILLLHLLHQVVLVPEVEAVVVEAMAGKKLYRIIICFLLCLFSIEFPIIEANEEAGYVYDELNVIVTINEEKEYHVEEHMVIDFQKEMHGIIRDIPKESQVEDVGIKDVKVEGMPYHIQQSSDLMQVTIGDREQLVKGKKEIVLSYTLTHYQDDDPLYDDAYINVLGDNYDTEVKKFHAQISFPKEEQLEEFHVTSGKRGSTSNPYTTATTSGNQLIIDASQKLDAQMGITAHLRFQEATFSKAPVYPYPFTIQQMKTEVKVDEAEDFNVTQTFTYESIIDHQTYRMPLIHQKWKNNTYSIKDLSVEGGKYSDFINQIDLYLEKGTHTITIRYQVHPYHLMKNAQTLTMNDQDMHTRIDEYICILDMPYIPDISMRIQHNGSGNKADMIQKEEKDGTLILTTTQPLKNNDLYTVLVPMNTTYFHRDTFTSNMGLYLAIPLLIGMIILRFICKTRNLITPINFHPPVGLNSAQAGYVIDMKLSEKDITSLIFYWADRGYIKIYQTKDSYAFEKVKDIDAQALPYEQKLFQRMFSHGHDGYVKKEDLTYHFYDDIMNANDEIIKYYQGKYALRDPKIEVVRKLCICLSFVPLIIYLFFKIYDVYGDISKVMQTLIPFMVILPLLLSFYLLSRRAKKNHKPLHRRFFFALFIFMIVLLIWSLAVEINMMLLIMCLATLILWFIANGIHKDSTYRKQLLSSLLGFKEFIETAQKDQLEMMLQEDPAYYYHVLPYAQVLHVSDIWMDKFKDLTLPKPDWYEGTQAFHYMAIAHIVQNMEYDMKKTMHSSSTGVTSGSSGFHGGSVGGGSGGGGSHGW
;
A
#
# COMPACT_ATOMS: atom_id res chain seq x y z
N MET A 1 -6.40 -12.28 -0.91
CA MET A 1 -5.15 -11.49 -1.01
C MET A 1 -4.65 -10.95 0.34
N HIS A 2 -5.49 -10.29 1.16
CA HIS A 2 -5.07 -9.59 2.39
C HIS A 2 -4.12 -10.33 3.35
N VAL A 3 -4.27 -11.65 3.52
CA VAL A 3 -3.40 -12.48 4.39
C VAL A 3 -1.90 -12.38 4.04
N GLN A 4 -1.53 -12.19 2.77
CA GLN A 4 -0.11 -12.00 2.38
C GLN A 4 0.45 -10.67 2.89
N ALA A 5 -0.32 -9.58 2.79
CA ALA A 5 0.09 -8.28 3.31
C ALA A 5 0.23 -8.33 4.84
N LEU A 6 -0.72 -8.97 5.53
CA LEU A 6 -0.68 -9.14 6.98
C LEU A 6 0.57 -9.94 7.43
N LYS A 7 0.90 -11.05 6.77
CA LYS A 7 2.12 -11.83 7.06
C LYS A 7 3.41 -11.00 6.85
N ILE A 8 3.48 -10.18 5.81
CA ILE A 8 4.64 -9.30 5.56
C ILE A 8 4.77 -8.23 6.66
N ILE A 9 3.66 -7.64 7.10
CA ILE A 9 3.64 -6.63 8.17
C ILE A 9 4.06 -7.26 9.52
N ILE A 10 3.53 -8.44 9.87
CA ILE A 10 3.91 -9.17 11.08
C ILE A 10 5.41 -9.53 11.06
N LEU A 11 5.94 -9.99 9.91
CA LEU A 11 7.38 -10.31 9.78
C LEU A 11 8.27 -9.07 9.97
N LEU A 12 7.84 -7.92 9.43
CA LEU A 12 8.53 -6.63 9.62
C LEU A 12 8.47 -6.14 11.08
N LEU A 13 7.34 -6.31 11.77
CA LEU A 13 7.20 -5.99 13.19
C LEU A 13 8.08 -6.90 14.07
N HIS A 14 8.19 -8.19 13.75
CA HIS A 14 9.09 -9.11 14.45
C HIS A 14 10.56 -8.74 14.27
N LEU A 15 10.97 -8.38 13.03
CA LEU A 15 12.30 -7.85 12.73
C LEU A 15 12.60 -6.54 13.49
N LEU A 16 11.63 -5.62 13.57
CA LEU A 16 11.75 -4.40 14.37
C LEU A 16 11.90 -4.70 15.87
N HIS A 17 11.11 -5.64 16.40
CA HIS A 17 11.16 -6.00 17.82
C HIS A 17 12.51 -6.63 18.22
N GLN A 18 13.07 -7.50 17.37
CA GLN A 18 14.40 -8.10 17.59
C GLN A 18 15.54 -7.08 17.51
N VAL A 19 15.41 -6.02 16.69
CA VAL A 19 16.41 -4.92 16.62
C VAL A 19 16.40 -4.03 17.88
N VAL A 20 15.27 -3.92 18.58
CA VAL A 20 15.12 -3.08 19.78
C VAL A 20 15.68 -3.74 21.06
N LEU A 21 15.79 -5.07 21.10
CA LEU A 21 16.20 -5.82 22.31
C LEU A 21 17.73 -6.02 22.46
N VAL A 22 18.56 -5.27 21.73
CA VAL A 22 20.02 -5.32 21.85
C VAL A 22 20.49 -4.19 22.79
N PRO A 23 21.07 -4.48 23.98
CA PRO A 23 21.42 -3.44 24.97
C PRO A 23 22.39 -2.37 24.47
N GLU A 24 23.28 -2.72 23.53
CA GLU A 24 24.21 -1.78 22.89
C GLU A 24 23.48 -0.71 22.04
N VAL A 25 22.25 -1.00 21.58
CA VAL A 25 21.43 -0.05 20.82
C VAL A 25 20.78 0.99 21.73
N GLU A 26 20.40 0.66 22.97
CA GLU A 26 19.84 1.64 23.90
C GLU A 26 20.83 2.79 24.18
N ALA A 27 22.11 2.48 24.43
CA ALA A 27 23.13 3.50 24.66
C ALA A 27 23.28 4.46 23.47
N VAL A 28 23.36 3.92 22.25
CA VAL A 28 23.47 4.70 21.00
C VAL A 28 22.21 5.53 20.74
N VAL A 29 21.02 4.99 21.05
CA VAL A 29 19.74 5.69 20.91
C VAL A 29 19.61 6.82 21.96
N VAL A 30 20.05 6.61 23.19
CA VAL A 30 20.04 7.65 24.25
C VAL A 30 20.93 8.83 23.90
N GLU A 31 22.16 8.62 23.40
CA GLU A 31 22.99 9.73 22.91
C GLU A 31 22.37 10.44 21.69
N ALA A 32 21.76 9.67 20.76
CA ALA A 32 21.09 10.24 19.59
C ALA A 32 19.84 11.08 19.94
N MET A 33 19.14 10.77 21.03
CA MET A 33 17.93 11.48 21.48
C MET A 33 18.18 12.90 22.00
N ALA A 34 19.43 13.27 22.31
CA ALA A 34 19.78 14.51 23.01
C ALA A 34 19.50 15.81 22.23
N GLY A 35 19.30 15.80 20.89
CA GLY A 35 19.01 17.06 20.20
C GLY A 35 18.71 17.07 18.70
N LYS A 36 17.41 17.02 18.34
CA LYS A 36 16.75 17.85 17.29
C LYS A 36 15.22 17.74 17.36
N LYS A 37 14.53 18.89 17.44
CA LYS A 37 13.04 18.96 17.44
C LYS A 37 12.39 18.31 16.19
N LEU A 38 13.09 18.29 15.05
CA LEU A 38 12.56 17.81 13.77
C LEU A 38 12.22 16.31 13.76
N TYR A 39 12.99 15.47 14.48
CA TYR A 39 12.77 14.03 14.48
C TYR A 39 11.50 13.63 15.24
N ARG A 40 11.18 14.34 16.33
CA ARG A 40 9.91 14.15 17.06
C ARG A 40 8.70 14.48 16.19
N ILE A 41 8.79 15.50 15.32
CA ILE A 41 7.73 15.82 14.35
C ILE A 41 7.55 14.67 13.35
N ILE A 42 8.63 14.07 12.85
CA ILE A 42 8.57 12.92 11.93
C ILE A 42 7.97 11.69 12.61
N ILE A 43 8.33 11.41 13.87
CA ILE A 43 7.72 10.30 14.64
C ILE A 43 6.23 10.57 14.92
N CYS A 44 5.85 11.76 15.39
CA CYS A 44 4.43 12.11 15.56
C CYS A 44 3.66 11.98 14.24
N PHE A 45 4.23 12.41 13.11
CA PHE A 45 3.57 12.32 11.80
C PHE A 45 3.46 10.88 11.30
N LEU A 46 4.46 10.03 11.57
CA LEU A 46 4.37 8.58 11.30
C LEU A 46 3.34 7.89 12.20
N LEU A 47 3.28 8.23 13.48
CA LEU A 47 2.26 7.70 14.41
C LEU A 47 0.85 8.11 13.97
N CYS A 48 0.62 9.37 13.58
CA CYS A 48 -0.66 9.82 13.03
C CYS A 48 -0.99 9.20 11.65
N LEU A 49 0.00 8.74 10.88
CA LEU A 49 -0.21 7.97 9.64
C LEU A 49 -0.48 6.48 9.91
N PHE A 50 -0.16 5.99 11.11
CA PHE A 50 -0.49 4.64 11.58
C PHE A 50 -1.73 4.61 12.49
N SER A 51 -2.48 5.71 12.59
CA SER A 51 -3.83 5.78 13.17
C SER A 51 -4.88 5.10 12.27
N ILE A 52 -4.66 3.83 11.96
CA ILE A 52 -5.68 2.89 11.50
C ILE A 52 -6.10 2.11 12.74
N GLU A 53 -7.41 1.96 12.96
CA GLU A 53 -7.95 1.21 14.09
C GLU A 53 -7.54 -0.26 13.97
N PHE A 54 -6.70 -0.72 14.90
CA PHE A 54 -6.44 -2.14 15.10
C PHE A 54 -7.48 -2.67 16.10
N PRO A 55 -8.24 -3.72 15.76
CA PRO A 55 -9.07 -4.39 16.76
C PRO A 55 -8.17 -4.94 17.87
N ILE A 56 -8.54 -4.69 19.11
CA ILE A 56 -7.87 -5.27 20.27
C ILE A 56 -8.13 -6.78 20.24
N ILE A 57 -7.06 -7.57 20.13
CA ILE A 57 -7.16 -9.02 20.32
C ILE A 57 -7.19 -9.24 21.81
N GLU A 58 -8.39 -9.30 22.37
CA GLU A 58 -8.61 -9.80 23.73
C GLU A 58 -8.19 -11.27 23.78
N ALA A 59 -7.53 -11.68 24.86
CA ALA A 59 -7.23 -13.08 25.09
C ALA A 59 -8.46 -13.72 25.72
N ASN A 60 -8.98 -14.79 25.10
CA ASN A 60 -10.09 -15.57 25.70
C ASN A 60 -9.72 -15.97 27.13
N GLU A 61 -10.49 -15.50 28.11
CA GLU A 61 -10.52 -16.13 29.42
C GLU A 61 -11.14 -17.53 29.30
N GLU A 62 -10.71 -18.45 30.16
CA GLU A 62 -11.36 -19.75 30.27
C GLU A 62 -12.81 -19.56 30.77
N ALA A 63 -13.81 -19.95 29.96
CA ALA A 63 -15.24 -19.71 30.20
C ALA A 63 -15.76 -20.18 31.58
N GLY A 64 -15.03 -21.07 32.27
CA GLY A 64 -15.31 -21.44 33.66
C GLY A 64 -16.28 -22.60 33.84
N TYR A 65 -16.85 -23.10 32.76
CA TYR A 65 -17.70 -24.28 32.70
C TYR A 65 -17.40 -25.09 31.43
N VAL A 66 -17.84 -26.35 31.40
CA VAL A 66 -17.74 -27.23 30.23
C VAL A 66 -18.96 -28.14 30.13
N TYR A 67 -19.32 -28.54 28.91
CA TYR A 67 -20.33 -29.58 28.69
C TYR A 67 -19.66 -30.96 28.77
N ASP A 68 -19.96 -31.71 29.83
CA ASP A 68 -19.45 -33.06 30.04
C ASP A 68 -20.19 -34.08 29.14
N GLU A 69 -21.47 -33.81 28.88
CA GLU A 69 -22.32 -34.53 27.93
C GLU A 69 -23.45 -33.60 27.43
N LEU A 70 -23.77 -33.68 26.14
CA LEU A 70 -24.86 -32.95 25.50
C LEU A 70 -25.59 -33.90 24.53
N ASN A 71 -26.82 -34.25 24.88
CA ASN A 71 -27.66 -35.17 24.10
C ASN A 71 -28.88 -34.39 23.57
N VAL A 72 -28.99 -34.24 22.25
CA VAL A 72 -30.01 -33.40 21.59
C VAL A 72 -31.00 -34.27 20.83
N ILE A 73 -32.22 -34.34 21.34
CA ILE A 73 -33.32 -35.11 20.73
C ILE A 73 -34.19 -34.15 19.93
N VAL A 74 -34.55 -34.53 18.71
CA VAL A 74 -35.40 -33.74 17.81
C VAL A 74 -36.51 -34.63 17.27
N THR A 75 -37.74 -34.15 17.29
CA THR A 75 -38.88 -34.78 16.60
C THR A 75 -39.55 -33.79 15.65
N ILE A 76 -39.45 -34.08 14.35
CA ILE A 76 -40.10 -33.34 13.27
C ILE A 76 -41.48 -33.96 13.02
N ASN A 77 -42.51 -33.13 12.79
CA ASN A 77 -43.87 -33.57 12.44
C ASN A 77 -44.28 -33.18 10.99
N GLU A 78 -45.46 -33.61 10.55
CA GLU A 78 -46.03 -33.27 9.22
C GLU A 78 -46.44 -31.78 9.07
N GLU A 79 -46.34 -30.99 10.13
CA GLU A 79 -46.65 -29.54 10.17
C GLU A 79 -45.35 -28.71 10.17
N LYS A 80 -44.20 -29.35 9.90
CA LYS A 80 -42.83 -28.80 9.92
C LYS A 80 -42.42 -28.17 11.28
N GLU A 81 -43.03 -28.61 12.38
CA GLU A 81 -42.62 -28.23 13.73
C GLU A 81 -41.55 -29.17 14.27
N TYR A 82 -40.39 -28.63 14.68
CA TYR A 82 -39.29 -29.40 15.25
C TYR A 82 -39.33 -29.26 16.77
N HIS A 83 -39.73 -30.32 17.45
CA HIS A 83 -39.74 -30.41 18.91
C HIS A 83 -38.35 -30.83 19.37
N VAL A 84 -37.65 -29.97 20.13
CA VAL A 84 -36.25 -30.16 20.55
C VAL A 84 -36.15 -30.32 22.06
N GLU A 85 -35.40 -31.31 22.51
CA GLU A 85 -35.01 -31.52 23.91
C GLU A 85 -33.49 -31.62 24.03
N GLU A 86 -32.86 -30.66 24.70
CA GLU A 86 -31.42 -30.62 24.99
C GLU A 86 -31.18 -31.11 26.42
N HIS A 87 -30.65 -32.32 26.57
CA HIS A 87 -30.20 -32.86 27.86
C HIS A 87 -28.72 -32.48 28.06
N MET A 88 -28.48 -31.59 29.01
CA MET A 88 -27.18 -30.96 29.26
C MET A 88 -26.59 -31.42 30.60
N VAL A 89 -25.41 -32.03 30.57
CA VAL A 89 -24.60 -32.32 31.76
C VAL A 89 -23.45 -31.33 31.82
N ILE A 90 -23.59 -30.29 32.63
CA ILE A 90 -22.67 -29.15 32.69
C ILE A 90 -21.83 -29.21 33.96
N ASP A 91 -20.52 -29.10 33.84
CA ASP A 91 -19.58 -29.03 34.97
C ASP A 91 -19.08 -27.59 35.18
N PHE A 92 -19.61 -26.91 36.20
CA PHE A 92 -19.24 -25.56 36.58
C PHE A 92 -17.92 -25.56 37.38
N GLN A 93 -16.81 -25.32 36.71
CA GLN A 93 -15.46 -25.39 37.29
C GLN A 93 -15.17 -24.17 38.19
N LYS A 94 -15.63 -22.99 37.75
CA LYS A 94 -15.67 -21.74 38.53
C LYS A 94 -17.04 -21.59 39.20
N GLU A 95 -17.16 -20.63 40.13
CA GLU A 95 -18.44 -20.24 40.71
C GLU A 95 -19.10 -19.22 39.78
N MET A 96 -20.26 -19.53 39.22
CA MET A 96 -20.98 -18.71 38.23
C MET A 96 -22.48 -18.70 38.54
N HIS A 97 -23.25 -17.75 38.02
CA HIS A 97 -24.71 -17.69 38.21
C HIS A 97 -25.43 -18.75 37.37
N GLY A 98 -24.88 -19.10 36.21
CA GLY A 98 -25.36 -20.18 35.37
C GLY A 98 -24.83 -20.12 33.94
N ILE A 99 -25.73 -20.32 32.97
CA ILE A 99 -25.46 -20.14 31.54
C ILE A 99 -26.57 -19.34 30.88
N ILE A 100 -26.29 -18.87 29.68
CA ILE A 100 -27.28 -18.32 28.75
C ILE A 100 -27.28 -19.19 27.48
N ARG A 101 -28.47 -19.56 26.99
CA ARG A 101 -28.68 -20.21 25.68
C ARG A 101 -29.39 -19.24 24.73
N ASP A 102 -28.78 -18.96 23.60
CA ASP A 102 -29.36 -18.10 22.54
C ASP A 102 -29.92 -18.96 21.41
N ILE A 103 -31.24 -18.99 21.23
CA ILE A 103 -31.93 -19.74 20.18
C ILE A 103 -32.29 -18.77 19.03
N PRO A 104 -31.69 -18.89 17.83
CA PRO A 104 -31.97 -18.01 16.70
C PRO A 104 -33.41 -18.14 16.19
N LYS A 105 -34.00 -17.02 15.76
CA LYS A 105 -35.29 -16.97 15.05
C LYS A 105 -35.16 -16.88 13.53
N GLU A 106 -33.95 -16.65 13.04
CA GLU A 106 -33.60 -16.73 11.62
C GLU A 106 -32.60 -17.88 11.41
N SER A 107 -32.57 -18.41 10.18
CA SER A 107 -31.53 -19.30 9.69
C SER A 107 -31.04 -18.80 8.33
N GLN A 108 -30.04 -19.45 7.71
CA GLN A 108 -29.61 -19.07 6.35
C GLN A 108 -30.56 -19.59 5.25
N VAL A 109 -31.71 -20.18 5.63
CA VAL A 109 -32.64 -20.86 4.71
C VAL A 109 -34.09 -20.41 4.92
N GLU A 110 -34.56 -20.35 6.17
CA GLU A 110 -35.95 -20.07 6.54
C GLU A 110 -36.10 -19.29 7.87
N ASP A 111 -37.17 -18.50 7.98
CA ASP A 111 -37.62 -17.83 9.22
C ASP A 111 -38.20 -18.86 10.20
N VAL A 112 -37.95 -18.68 11.51
CA VAL A 112 -38.20 -19.69 12.55
C VAL A 112 -38.97 -19.10 13.73
N GLY A 113 -40.21 -19.53 13.92
CA GLY A 113 -40.95 -19.28 15.17
C GLY A 113 -40.43 -20.17 16.31
N ILE A 114 -40.47 -19.66 17.55
CA ILE A 114 -40.05 -20.40 18.75
C ILE A 114 -41.19 -20.33 19.78
N LYS A 115 -41.65 -21.48 20.25
CA LYS A 115 -42.73 -21.62 21.24
C LYS A 115 -42.38 -22.70 22.30
N ASP A 116 -43.25 -22.80 23.31
CA ASP A 116 -43.27 -23.89 24.31
C ASP A 116 -41.97 -24.11 25.11
N VAL A 117 -41.18 -23.04 25.28
CA VAL A 117 -39.86 -23.08 25.93
C VAL A 117 -39.96 -23.31 27.43
N LYS A 118 -39.28 -24.36 27.91
CA LYS A 118 -39.26 -24.80 29.31
C LYS A 118 -37.88 -25.34 29.69
N VAL A 119 -37.48 -25.14 30.94
CA VAL A 119 -36.24 -25.69 31.51
C VAL A 119 -36.56 -26.50 32.77
N GLU A 120 -35.89 -27.64 32.93
CA GLU A 120 -35.86 -28.44 34.14
C GLU A 120 -34.44 -28.53 34.72
N GLY A 121 -34.32 -28.76 36.03
CA GLY A 121 -33.04 -28.87 36.75
C GLY A 121 -32.54 -27.57 37.40
N MET A 122 -32.77 -26.42 36.78
CA MET A 122 -32.38 -25.09 37.30
C MET A 122 -33.45 -24.01 37.04
N PRO A 123 -33.52 -22.94 37.85
CA PRO A 123 -34.36 -21.76 37.57
C PRO A 123 -33.93 -21.08 36.27
N TYR A 124 -34.86 -20.38 35.61
CA TYR A 124 -34.60 -19.74 34.32
C TYR A 124 -35.45 -18.48 34.08
N HIS A 125 -35.00 -17.64 33.14
CA HIS A 125 -35.72 -16.48 32.61
C HIS A 125 -35.59 -16.47 31.08
N ILE A 126 -36.71 -16.28 30.38
CA ILE A 126 -36.71 -16.07 28.91
C ILE A 126 -36.75 -14.57 28.62
N GLN A 127 -35.89 -14.10 27.72
CA GLN A 127 -35.98 -12.77 27.10
C GLN A 127 -36.05 -12.95 25.59
N GLN A 128 -36.90 -12.17 24.92
CA GLN A 128 -37.16 -12.32 23.48
C GLN A 128 -36.80 -11.00 22.76
N SER A 129 -35.91 -11.06 21.77
CA SER A 129 -35.61 -9.94 20.88
C SER A 129 -36.33 -10.12 19.53
N SER A 130 -36.01 -9.31 18.52
CA SER A 130 -36.40 -9.55 17.14
C SER A 130 -35.78 -10.84 16.61
N ASP A 131 -34.46 -11.00 16.77
CA ASP A 131 -33.62 -11.93 15.99
C ASP A 131 -33.35 -13.27 16.72
N LEU A 132 -33.51 -13.31 18.05
CA LEU A 132 -33.30 -14.50 18.87
C LEU A 132 -34.24 -14.58 20.08
N MET A 133 -34.24 -15.75 20.73
CA MET A 133 -34.78 -15.95 22.07
C MET A 133 -33.65 -16.37 23.00
N GLN A 134 -33.44 -15.58 24.05
CA GLN A 134 -32.40 -15.79 25.05
C GLN A 134 -33.00 -16.47 26.29
N VAL A 135 -32.44 -17.61 26.68
CA VAL A 135 -32.85 -18.40 27.84
C VAL A 135 -31.72 -18.39 28.86
N THR A 136 -31.83 -17.52 29.86
CA THR A 136 -30.91 -17.47 31.00
C THR A 136 -31.26 -18.59 31.97
N ILE A 137 -30.33 -19.50 32.25
CA ILE A 137 -30.54 -20.66 33.13
C ILE A 137 -29.59 -20.55 34.33
N GLY A 138 -30.14 -20.19 35.50
CA GLY A 138 -29.38 -19.84 36.70
C GLY A 138 -30.18 -18.95 37.66
N ASP A 139 -29.50 -18.44 38.69
CA ASP A 139 -30.07 -17.45 39.62
C ASP A 139 -29.09 -16.30 39.86
N ARG A 140 -29.57 -15.06 39.76
CA ARG A 140 -28.77 -13.85 39.96
C ARG A 140 -28.31 -13.65 41.41
N GLU A 141 -29.00 -14.27 42.37
CA GLU A 141 -28.68 -14.19 43.80
C GLU A 141 -27.83 -15.38 44.29
N GLN A 142 -27.62 -16.42 43.48
CA GLN A 142 -26.95 -17.66 43.89
C GLN A 142 -25.86 -18.10 42.90
N LEU A 143 -24.71 -18.53 43.41
CA LEU A 143 -23.63 -19.10 42.60
C LEU A 143 -23.68 -20.63 42.60
N VAL A 144 -23.38 -21.22 41.45
CA VAL A 144 -23.38 -22.66 41.15
C VAL A 144 -21.95 -23.12 40.85
N LYS A 145 -21.63 -24.34 41.29
CA LYS A 145 -20.34 -25.02 41.06
C LYS A 145 -20.53 -26.54 40.98
N GLY A 146 -19.64 -27.21 40.26
CA GLY A 146 -19.68 -28.64 39.99
C GLY A 146 -20.80 -29.02 39.01
N LYS A 147 -21.09 -30.32 38.93
CA LYS A 147 -22.00 -30.87 37.91
C LYS A 147 -23.47 -30.52 38.16
N LYS A 148 -24.17 -30.20 37.06
CA LYS A 148 -25.62 -30.03 36.95
C LYS A 148 -26.15 -30.78 35.75
N GLU A 149 -27.34 -31.34 35.93
CA GLU A 149 -28.15 -31.94 34.88
C GLU A 149 -29.32 -30.99 34.62
N ILE A 150 -29.47 -30.56 33.38
CA ILE A 150 -30.46 -29.58 32.93
C ILE A 150 -31.13 -30.14 31.68
N VAL A 151 -32.45 -29.94 31.54
CA VAL A 151 -33.16 -30.26 30.30
C VAL A 151 -33.83 -28.98 29.79
N LEU A 152 -33.50 -28.57 28.57
CA LEU A 152 -34.14 -27.46 27.86
C LEU A 152 -35.02 -28.03 26.75
N SER A 153 -36.33 -27.80 26.80
CA SER A 153 -37.28 -28.23 25.77
C SER A 153 -37.91 -27.02 25.09
N TYR A 154 -38.03 -27.03 23.76
CA TYR A 154 -38.69 -25.99 22.97
C TYR A 154 -39.19 -26.53 21.62
N THR A 155 -40.16 -25.86 21.00
CA THR A 155 -40.61 -26.19 19.65
C THR A 155 -40.29 -25.06 18.68
N LEU A 156 -39.59 -25.40 17.59
CA LEU A 156 -39.38 -24.55 16.43
C LEU A 156 -40.53 -24.74 15.44
N THR A 157 -41.07 -23.65 14.90
CA THR A 157 -42.18 -23.68 13.92
C THR A 157 -41.75 -23.02 12.62
N HIS A 158 -41.76 -23.78 11.54
CA HIS A 158 -41.39 -23.32 10.20
C HIS A 158 -42.65 -23.14 9.33
N TYR A 159 -42.48 -22.52 8.17
CA TYR A 159 -43.51 -22.42 7.15
C TYR A 159 -43.31 -23.50 6.08
N GLN A 160 -44.34 -23.80 5.30
CA GLN A 160 -44.19 -24.57 4.07
C GLN A 160 -43.18 -23.84 3.17
N ASP A 161 -42.16 -24.54 2.70
CA ASP A 161 -41.18 -23.98 1.78
C ASP A 161 -41.71 -23.96 0.33
N ASP A 162 -40.97 -23.27 -0.53
CA ASP A 162 -41.45 -22.78 -1.82
C ASP A 162 -40.82 -23.50 -3.04
N ASP A 163 -40.10 -24.61 -2.81
CA ASP A 163 -39.60 -25.53 -3.85
C ASP A 163 -40.74 -26.43 -4.36
N PRO A 164 -40.86 -26.71 -5.66
CA PRO A 164 -41.93 -27.55 -6.22
C PRO A 164 -41.52 -29.02 -6.48
N LEU A 165 -40.39 -29.47 -5.96
CA LEU A 165 -39.84 -30.82 -6.17
C LEU A 165 -39.59 -31.61 -4.88
N TYR A 166 -39.19 -30.93 -3.80
CA TYR A 166 -38.71 -31.54 -2.57
C TYR A 166 -39.02 -30.68 -1.34
N ASP A 167 -39.56 -31.30 -0.29
CA ASP A 167 -39.61 -30.71 1.05
C ASP A 167 -38.23 -30.81 1.72
N ASP A 168 -37.64 -29.69 2.15
CA ASP A 168 -36.33 -29.64 2.82
C ASP A 168 -36.47 -29.30 4.32
N ALA A 169 -35.71 -29.98 5.18
CA ALA A 169 -35.58 -29.65 6.61
C ALA A 169 -34.11 -29.42 7.00
N TYR A 170 -33.77 -28.23 7.49
CA TYR A 170 -32.42 -27.86 7.91
C TYR A 170 -32.38 -27.55 9.41
N ILE A 171 -31.56 -28.29 10.17
CA ILE A 171 -31.46 -28.11 11.62
C ILE A 171 -30.01 -28.14 12.10
N ASN A 172 -29.64 -27.21 12.97
CA ASN A 172 -28.43 -27.31 13.77
C ASN A 172 -28.75 -28.13 15.02
N VAL A 173 -28.15 -29.31 15.15
CA VAL A 173 -28.18 -30.08 16.40
C VAL A 173 -27.09 -29.60 17.39
N LEU A 174 -26.15 -28.79 16.90
CA LEU A 174 -25.25 -27.98 17.73
C LEU A 174 -24.99 -26.65 17.03
N GLY A 175 -25.26 -25.52 17.68
CA GLY A 175 -24.93 -24.20 17.14
C GLY A 175 -23.44 -23.87 17.23
N ASP A 176 -22.97 -22.98 16.37
CA ASP A 176 -21.55 -22.61 16.23
C ASP A 176 -21.08 -21.51 17.21
N ASN A 177 -21.95 -21.08 18.13
CA ASN A 177 -21.70 -20.01 19.11
C ASN A 177 -21.63 -20.53 20.56
N TYR A 178 -21.12 -21.74 20.79
CA TYR A 178 -20.73 -22.22 22.13
C TYR A 178 -19.35 -21.64 22.52
N ASP A 179 -19.24 -21.00 23.69
CA ASP A 179 -17.98 -20.40 24.19
C ASP A 179 -16.97 -21.42 24.76
N THR A 180 -17.43 -22.64 25.06
CA THR A 180 -16.68 -23.70 25.75
C THR A 180 -16.73 -25.05 25.01
N GLU A 181 -15.98 -26.05 25.50
CA GLU A 181 -15.93 -27.39 24.90
C GLU A 181 -17.12 -28.29 25.28
N VAL A 182 -17.49 -29.17 24.34
CA VAL A 182 -18.46 -30.25 24.52
C VAL A 182 -17.72 -31.59 24.41
N LYS A 183 -17.57 -32.29 25.55
CA LYS A 183 -16.71 -33.49 25.66
C LYS A 183 -17.31 -34.74 25.04
N LYS A 184 -18.64 -34.86 25.10
CA LYS A 184 -19.44 -35.86 24.39
C LYS A 184 -20.65 -35.17 23.79
N PHE A 185 -20.97 -35.51 22.54
CA PHE A 185 -22.16 -35.03 21.86
C PHE A 185 -22.84 -36.19 21.15
N HIS A 186 -24.16 -36.27 21.30
CA HIS A 186 -25.04 -37.20 20.61
C HIS A 186 -26.29 -36.45 20.17
N ALA A 187 -26.80 -36.73 18.97
CA ALA A 187 -28.10 -36.23 18.54
C ALA A 187 -28.92 -37.30 17.82
N GLN A 188 -30.24 -37.23 18.00
CA GLN A 188 -31.21 -38.13 17.38
C GLN A 188 -32.33 -37.29 16.77
N ILE A 189 -32.40 -37.23 15.44
CA ILE A 189 -33.48 -36.56 14.71
C ILE A 189 -34.48 -37.61 14.22
N SER A 190 -35.68 -37.58 14.77
CA SER A 190 -36.82 -38.41 14.34
C SER A 190 -37.69 -37.62 13.37
N PHE A 191 -38.07 -38.22 12.25
CA PHE A 191 -38.84 -37.56 11.17
C PHE A 191 -40.09 -38.36 10.78
N PRO A 192 -41.10 -37.75 10.12
CA PRO A 192 -42.24 -38.50 9.60
C PRO A 192 -41.81 -39.40 8.43
N LYS A 193 -42.45 -40.57 8.31
CA LYS A 193 -42.41 -41.50 7.15
C LYS A 193 -41.02 -41.73 6.54
N GLU A 194 -40.33 -42.75 7.04
CA GLU A 194 -39.01 -43.19 6.57
C GLU A 194 -38.93 -43.32 5.03
N GLU A 195 -40.00 -43.80 4.41
CA GLU A 195 -40.15 -44.00 2.97
C GLU A 195 -40.18 -42.71 2.11
N GLN A 196 -40.28 -41.52 2.74
CA GLN A 196 -40.28 -40.23 2.04
C GLN A 196 -38.92 -39.51 2.07
N LEU A 197 -37.95 -39.95 2.87
CA LEU A 197 -36.59 -39.36 2.90
C LEU A 197 -35.80 -39.81 1.66
N GLU A 198 -35.33 -38.88 0.83
CA GLU A 198 -34.51 -39.18 -0.35
C GLU A 198 -33.01 -39.13 -0.05
N GLU A 199 -32.55 -38.07 0.60
CA GLU A 199 -31.14 -37.90 0.98
C GLU A 199 -30.98 -37.15 2.31
N PHE A 200 -29.81 -37.29 2.93
CA PHE A 200 -29.43 -36.49 4.09
C PHE A 200 -27.96 -36.08 4.02
N HIS A 201 -27.64 -34.91 4.57
CA HIS A 201 -26.29 -34.41 4.70
C HIS A 201 -26.04 -33.94 6.14
N VAL A 202 -24.87 -34.21 6.69
CA VAL A 202 -24.46 -33.71 8.01
C VAL A 202 -23.09 -33.07 7.86
N THR A 203 -22.93 -31.87 8.38
CA THR A 203 -21.72 -31.03 8.34
C THR A 203 -21.27 -30.72 9.76
N SER A 204 -19.96 -30.73 10.04
CA SER A 204 -19.44 -30.40 11.36
C SER A 204 -18.12 -29.61 11.34
N GLY A 205 -17.95 -28.73 12.31
CA GLY A 205 -16.74 -27.92 12.49
C GLY A 205 -17.03 -26.46 12.81
N LYS A 206 -16.07 -25.57 12.59
CA LYS A 206 -16.29 -24.12 12.76
C LYS A 206 -17.16 -23.56 11.64
N ARG A 207 -17.86 -22.45 11.90
CA ARG A 207 -18.48 -21.60 10.86
C ARG A 207 -17.50 -21.41 9.70
N GLY A 208 -17.91 -21.77 8.49
CA GLY A 208 -17.01 -21.86 7.32
C GLY A 208 -16.41 -23.25 7.02
N SER A 209 -16.98 -24.34 7.54
CA SER A 209 -16.63 -25.74 7.17
C SER A 209 -17.71 -26.41 6.29
N THR A 210 -17.31 -27.14 5.24
CA THR A 210 -18.20 -27.98 4.38
C THR A 210 -18.12 -29.47 4.65
N SER A 211 -17.15 -29.91 5.45
CA SER A 211 -16.87 -31.33 5.70
C SER A 211 -17.55 -31.82 6.97
N ASN A 212 -17.52 -33.13 7.19
CA ASN A 212 -17.91 -33.75 8.45
C ASN A 212 -16.77 -34.59 9.05
N PRO A 213 -15.73 -33.97 9.63
CA PRO A 213 -14.61 -34.68 10.24
C PRO A 213 -14.79 -34.95 11.74
N TYR A 214 -15.84 -34.41 12.38
CA TYR A 214 -16.08 -34.56 13.84
C TYR A 214 -17.22 -35.53 14.19
N THR A 215 -18.14 -35.85 13.29
CA THR A 215 -19.29 -36.75 13.60
C THR A 215 -19.40 -37.92 12.63
N THR A 216 -20.02 -39.00 13.10
CA THR A 216 -20.55 -40.08 12.27
C THR A 216 -22.07 -40.03 12.30
N ALA A 217 -22.71 -40.12 11.14
CA ALA A 217 -24.16 -40.05 10.99
C ALA A 217 -24.70 -41.34 10.34
N THR A 218 -25.75 -41.92 10.92
CA THR A 218 -26.36 -43.19 10.47
C THR A 218 -27.88 -43.18 10.68
N THR A 219 -28.63 -43.70 9.72
CA THR A 219 -30.09 -43.90 9.87
C THR A 219 -30.43 -45.24 10.49
N SER A 220 -31.52 -45.28 11.27
CA SER A 220 -32.03 -46.48 11.94
C SER A 220 -33.57 -46.41 12.03
N GLY A 221 -34.25 -46.80 10.96
CA GLY A 221 -35.67 -46.51 10.80
C GLY A 221 -35.90 -45.03 10.46
N ASN A 222 -37.01 -44.45 10.93
CA ASN A 222 -37.35 -43.03 10.79
C ASN A 222 -36.50 -42.07 11.66
N GLN A 223 -35.25 -42.46 11.97
CA GLN A 223 -34.35 -41.72 12.86
C GLN A 223 -32.96 -41.59 12.24
N LEU A 224 -32.42 -40.38 12.26
CA LEU A 224 -31.02 -40.07 11.96
C LEU A 224 -30.27 -39.87 13.28
N ILE A 225 -29.27 -40.73 13.53
CA ILE A 225 -28.40 -40.68 14.70
C ILE A 225 -27.09 -40.03 14.30
N ILE A 226 -26.60 -39.08 15.10
CA ILE A 226 -25.36 -38.32 14.88
C ILE A 226 -24.51 -38.36 16.15
N ASP A 227 -23.40 -39.08 16.12
CA ASP A 227 -22.46 -39.21 17.24
C ASP A 227 -21.16 -38.44 16.96
N ALA A 228 -20.66 -37.70 17.95
CA ALA A 228 -19.33 -37.09 17.86
C ALA A 228 -18.22 -38.11 18.10
N SER A 229 -17.28 -38.20 17.16
CA SER A 229 -16.15 -39.16 17.21
C SER A 229 -15.03 -38.74 18.17
N GLN A 230 -15.05 -37.50 18.62
CA GLN A 230 -14.10 -36.87 19.54
C GLN A 230 -14.77 -35.66 20.23
N LYS A 231 -14.11 -35.05 21.22
CA LYS A 231 -14.60 -33.80 21.83
C LYS A 231 -14.70 -32.69 20.79
N LEU A 232 -15.67 -31.80 20.98
CA LEU A 232 -15.87 -30.61 20.16
C LEU A 232 -15.33 -29.40 20.92
N ASP A 233 -14.37 -28.70 20.32
CA ASP A 233 -13.85 -27.44 20.87
C ASP A 233 -14.88 -26.31 20.77
N ALA A 234 -14.66 -25.21 21.48
CA ALA A 234 -15.48 -24.01 21.39
C ALA A 234 -15.63 -23.51 19.94
N GLN A 235 -16.81 -22.95 19.64
CA GLN A 235 -17.25 -22.49 18.33
C GLN A 235 -17.25 -23.57 17.22
N MET A 236 -17.56 -24.82 17.59
CA MET A 236 -17.85 -25.90 16.63
C MET A 236 -19.37 -26.11 16.59
N GLY A 237 -19.96 -26.11 15.40
CA GLY A 237 -21.37 -26.44 15.16
C GLY A 237 -21.53 -27.74 14.38
N ILE A 238 -22.75 -28.29 14.41
CA ILE A 238 -23.18 -29.48 13.68
C ILE A 238 -24.55 -29.18 13.06
N THR A 239 -24.61 -29.16 11.73
CA THR A 239 -25.84 -28.94 10.95
C THR A 239 -26.20 -30.22 10.21
N ALA A 240 -27.46 -30.63 10.30
CA ALA A 240 -28.08 -31.68 9.50
C ALA A 240 -29.07 -31.07 8.49
N HIS A 241 -29.07 -31.60 7.29
CA HIS A 241 -30.04 -31.34 6.22
C HIS A 241 -30.67 -32.68 5.85
N LEU A 242 -32.00 -32.71 5.83
CA LEU A 242 -32.83 -33.85 5.45
C LEU A 242 -33.69 -33.41 4.25
N ARG A 243 -33.67 -34.18 3.17
CA ARG A 243 -34.50 -33.93 1.98
C ARG A 243 -35.56 -35.00 1.82
N PHE A 244 -36.80 -34.57 1.66
CA PHE A 244 -37.97 -35.42 1.51
C PHE A 244 -38.63 -35.22 0.14
N GLN A 245 -39.46 -36.19 -0.25
CA GLN A 245 -40.38 -36.05 -1.37
C GLN A 245 -41.36 -34.89 -1.11
N GLU A 246 -41.71 -34.17 -2.18
CA GLU A 246 -42.79 -33.17 -2.24
C GLU A 246 -44.04 -33.56 -1.42
N ALA A 247 -44.61 -32.57 -0.72
CA ALA A 247 -45.81 -32.64 0.10
C ALA A 247 -45.74 -33.55 1.36
N THR A 248 -44.54 -33.94 1.80
CA THR A 248 -44.26 -34.51 3.14
C THR A 248 -44.67 -33.57 4.27
N PHE A 249 -44.43 -32.25 4.13
CA PHE A 249 -44.79 -31.23 5.13
C PHE A 249 -46.07 -30.44 4.82
N SER A 250 -46.89 -30.92 3.89
CA SER A 250 -48.07 -30.22 3.32
C SER A 250 -49.20 -29.77 4.27
N LYS A 251 -49.00 -29.84 5.59
CA LYS A 251 -49.85 -29.20 6.62
C LYS A 251 -49.22 -27.94 7.23
N ALA A 252 -47.95 -27.66 6.95
CA ALA A 252 -47.24 -26.50 7.45
C ALA A 252 -47.93 -25.18 7.02
N PRO A 253 -47.87 -24.12 7.85
CA PRO A 253 -48.49 -22.84 7.52
C PRO A 253 -47.80 -22.19 6.31
N VAL A 254 -48.54 -21.45 5.48
CA VAL A 254 -47.97 -20.63 4.40
C VAL A 254 -47.47 -19.31 4.98
N TYR A 255 -46.31 -18.83 4.50
CA TYR A 255 -45.67 -17.60 4.99
C TYR A 255 -46.58 -16.35 4.84
N PRO A 256 -46.93 -15.64 5.94
CA PRO A 256 -47.78 -14.47 5.90
C PRO A 256 -46.96 -13.22 5.58
N TYR A 257 -46.76 -12.94 4.30
CA TYR A 257 -46.03 -11.77 3.80
C TYR A 257 -46.51 -10.45 4.48
N PRO A 258 -45.65 -9.71 5.22
CA PRO A 258 -46.03 -8.46 5.91
C PRO A 258 -46.46 -7.33 4.96
N PHE A 259 -45.98 -7.38 3.71
CA PHE A 259 -46.47 -6.58 2.60
C PHE A 259 -46.25 -7.33 1.28
N THR A 260 -47.03 -7.01 0.26
CA THR A 260 -46.89 -7.53 -1.10
C THR A 260 -46.81 -6.39 -2.09
N ILE A 261 -45.88 -6.45 -3.04
CA ILE A 261 -45.76 -5.48 -4.12
C ILE A 261 -46.65 -5.95 -5.28
N GLN A 262 -47.82 -5.33 -5.43
CA GLN A 262 -48.81 -5.66 -6.45
C GLN A 262 -48.29 -5.41 -7.87
N GLN A 263 -47.48 -4.36 -8.05
CA GLN A 263 -46.77 -4.08 -9.30
C GLN A 263 -45.47 -3.31 -9.01
N MET A 264 -44.38 -3.71 -9.65
CA MET A 264 -43.07 -3.04 -9.63
C MET A 264 -42.68 -2.67 -11.07
N LYS A 265 -42.56 -1.38 -11.36
CA LYS A 265 -42.16 -0.85 -12.68
C LYS A 265 -40.81 -0.13 -12.56
N THR A 266 -39.83 -0.55 -13.37
CA THR A 266 -38.51 0.09 -13.45
C THR A 266 -38.26 0.58 -14.87
N GLU A 267 -38.05 1.88 -15.03
CA GLU A 267 -37.77 2.54 -16.30
C GLU A 267 -36.33 3.04 -16.28
N VAL A 268 -35.48 2.54 -17.17
CA VAL A 268 -34.06 2.87 -17.29
C VAL A 268 -33.82 3.48 -18.65
N LYS A 269 -33.49 4.77 -18.69
CA LYS A 269 -33.11 5.48 -19.91
C LYS A 269 -31.63 5.84 -19.90
N VAL A 270 -30.86 5.19 -20.75
CA VAL A 270 -29.42 5.46 -20.92
C VAL A 270 -29.24 6.45 -22.07
N ASP A 271 -28.51 7.55 -21.82
CA ASP A 271 -28.20 8.54 -22.85
C ASP A 271 -26.86 8.30 -23.56
N GLU A 272 -26.54 9.15 -24.54
CA GLU A 272 -25.31 9.05 -25.32
C GLU A 272 -24.03 9.29 -24.50
N ALA A 273 -24.13 9.89 -23.31
CA ALA A 273 -23.02 10.06 -22.37
C ALA A 273 -22.81 8.86 -21.43
N GLU A 274 -23.64 7.81 -21.58
CA GLU A 274 -23.73 6.61 -20.74
C GLU A 274 -24.26 6.87 -19.32
N ASP A 275 -25.06 7.94 -19.13
CA ASP A 275 -25.72 8.19 -17.85
C ASP A 275 -27.10 7.50 -17.81
N PHE A 276 -27.35 6.75 -16.74
CA PHE A 276 -28.55 5.92 -16.56
C PHE A 276 -29.56 6.73 -15.76
N ASN A 277 -30.59 7.23 -16.42
CA ASN A 277 -31.67 7.99 -15.81
C ASN A 277 -32.78 7.00 -15.43
N VAL A 278 -33.01 6.81 -14.14
CA VAL A 278 -33.82 5.71 -13.58
C VAL A 278 -35.08 6.25 -12.92
N THR A 279 -36.21 5.59 -13.16
CA THR A 279 -37.45 5.75 -12.38
C THR A 279 -37.93 4.38 -11.93
N GLN A 280 -38.01 4.15 -10.62
CA GLN A 280 -38.60 2.96 -10.01
C GLN A 280 -39.91 3.35 -9.34
N THR A 281 -41.02 2.80 -9.83
CA THR A 281 -42.38 3.05 -9.32
C THR A 281 -42.98 1.72 -8.88
N PHE A 282 -43.47 1.64 -7.64
CA PHE A 282 -44.11 0.43 -7.15
C PHE A 282 -45.36 0.72 -6.33
N THR A 283 -46.35 -0.15 -6.47
CA THR A 283 -47.57 -0.15 -5.66
C THR A 283 -47.51 -1.35 -4.72
N TYR A 284 -47.60 -1.10 -3.42
CA TYR A 284 -47.57 -2.12 -2.39
C TYR A 284 -48.86 -2.11 -1.57
N GLU A 285 -49.17 -3.24 -0.97
CA GLU A 285 -50.21 -3.41 0.05
C GLU A 285 -49.55 -3.96 1.31
N SER A 286 -49.62 -3.22 2.42
CA SER A 286 -49.09 -3.67 3.72
C SER A 286 -50.19 -3.93 4.73
N ILE A 287 -50.09 -5.08 5.42
CA ILE A 287 -51.02 -5.47 6.49
C ILE A 287 -50.62 -4.91 7.87
N ILE A 288 -49.40 -4.37 8.00
CA ILE A 288 -48.83 -3.78 9.22
C ILE A 288 -48.41 -2.33 8.98
N ASP A 289 -48.29 -1.55 10.06
CA ASP A 289 -47.79 -0.17 10.00
C ASP A 289 -46.29 -0.12 10.32
N HIS A 290 -45.58 0.84 9.70
CA HIS A 290 -44.18 1.17 9.96
C HIS A 290 -43.17 0.06 9.61
N GLN A 291 -43.53 -0.86 8.71
CA GLN A 291 -42.57 -1.80 8.14
C GLN A 291 -41.47 -1.03 7.38
N THR A 292 -40.21 -1.32 7.67
CA THR A 292 -39.09 -0.77 6.89
C THR A 292 -38.82 -1.67 5.69
N TYR A 293 -38.65 -1.07 4.52
CA TYR A 293 -38.32 -1.75 3.27
C TYR A 293 -37.08 -1.09 2.64
N ARG A 294 -35.99 -1.84 2.57
CA ARG A 294 -34.76 -1.42 1.90
C ARG A 294 -34.93 -1.55 0.38
N MET A 295 -34.90 -0.42 -0.32
CA MET A 295 -35.11 -0.40 -1.77
C MET A 295 -33.82 -0.76 -2.52
N PRO A 296 -33.82 -1.80 -3.38
CA PRO A 296 -32.71 -2.13 -4.25
C PRO A 296 -32.62 -1.13 -5.42
N LEU A 297 -31.46 -0.50 -5.56
CA LEU A 297 -31.13 0.37 -6.69
C LEU A 297 -30.43 -0.45 -7.79
N ILE A 298 -30.65 -0.13 -9.07
CA ILE A 298 -30.23 -1.00 -10.18
C ILE A 298 -28.72 -1.30 -10.20
N HIS A 299 -27.90 -0.42 -9.61
CA HIS A 299 -26.45 -0.51 -9.51
C HIS A 299 -25.94 -1.26 -8.28
N GLN A 300 -26.78 -1.92 -7.47
CA GLN A 300 -26.40 -2.50 -6.17
C GLN A 300 -25.23 -3.49 -6.25
N LYS A 301 -25.09 -4.22 -7.37
CA LYS A 301 -23.97 -5.15 -7.64
C LYS A 301 -22.81 -4.55 -8.43
N TRP A 302 -22.83 -3.23 -8.69
CA TRP A 302 -21.73 -2.52 -9.36
C TRP A 302 -20.62 -2.18 -8.35
N LYS A 303 -19.43 -1.80 -8.84
CA LYS A 303 -18.32 -1.43 -7.95
C LYS A 303 -18.50 0.02 -7.50
N ASN A 304 -18.59 0.27 -6.19
CA ASN A 304 -18.81 1.61 -5.61
C ASN A 304 -17.84 2.72 -6.09
N ASN A 305 -16.70 2.35 -6.68
CA ASN A 305 -15.69 3.27 -7.21
C ASN A 305 -15.80 3.51 -8.74
N THR A 306 -16.84 3.02 -9.44
CA THR A 306 -17.01 3.20 -10.90
C THR A 306 -18.17 4.12 -11.30
N TYR A 307 -18.96 4.60 -10.35
CA TYR A 307 -20.13 5.46 -10.61
C TYR A 307 -20.41 6.41 -9.45
N SER A 308 -21.29 7.38 -9.70
CA SER A 308 -21.91 8.27 -8.71
C SER A 308 -23.42 8.28 -8.88
N ILE A 309 -24.17 8.55 -7.81
CA ILE A 309 -25.62 8.76 -7.84
C ILE A 309 -25.86 10.27 -7.79
N LYS A 310 -26.76 10.79 -8.62
CA LYS A 310 -27.20 12.19 -8.64
C LYS A 310 -28.72 12.28 -8.63
N ASP A 311 -29.21 13.47 -8.25
CA ASP A 311 -30.61 13.89 -8.40
C ASP A 311 -31.64 12.90 -7.82
N LEU A 312 -31.24 12.25 -6.71
CA LEU A 312 -32.07 11.30 -5.98
C LEU A 312 -33.30 12.01 -5.39
N SER A 313 -34.48 11.46 -5.67
CA SER A 313 -35.77 11.95 -5.19
C SER A 313 -36.74 10.79 -4.96
N VAL A 314 -37.60 10.94 -3.95
CA VAL A 314 -38.65 9.98 -3.58
C VAL A 314 -39.97 10.73 -3.43
N GLU A 315 -41.01 10.21 -4.06
CA GLU A 315 -42.39 10.69 -4.01
C GLU A 315 -43.31 9.59 -3.46
N GLY A 316 -44.32 9.97 -2.67
CA GLY A 316 -45.34 9.05 -2.15
C GLY A 316 -45.01 8.31 -0.85
N GLY A 317 -43.83 8.50 -0.25
CA GLY A 317 -43.44 7.82 0.99
C GLY A 317 -42.42 8.58 1.84
N LYS A 318 -42.24 8.12 3.09
CA LYS A 318 -41.17 8.55 4.00
C LYS A 318 -39.94 7.67 3.75
N TYR A 319 -38.75 8.26 3.78
CA TYR A 319 -37.49 7.54 3.56
C TYR A 319 -36.35 8.10 4.41
N SER A 320 -35.27 7.32 4.50
CA SER A 320 -33.94 7.77 4.92
C SER A 320 -32.93 7.37 3.84
N ASP A 321 -32.02 8.28 3.49
CA ASP A 321 -30.88 7.99 2.61
C ASP A 321 -29.61 7.73 3.42
N PHE A 322 -28.88 6.67 3.07
CA PHE A 322 -27.58 6.38 3.68
C PHE A 322 -26.66 5.67 2.67
N ILE A 323 -25.54 6.30 2.31
CA ILE A 323 -24.41 5.74 1.54
C ILE A 323 -24.82 4.70 0.47
N ASN A 324 -25.46 5.18 -0.61
CA ASN A 324 -25.95 4.39 -1.75
C ASN A 324 -27.11 3.41 -1.46
N GLN A 325 -27.82 3.56 -0.33
CA GLN A 325 -29.04 2.82 0.00
C GLN A 325 -30.20 3.77 0.37
N ILE A 326 -31.43 3.28 0.21
CA ILE A 326 -32.66 3.96 0.61
C ILE A 326 -33.48 3.00 1.47
N ASP A 327 -33.74 3.38 2.71
CA ASP A 327 -34.67 2.67 3.58
C ASP A 327 -36.00 3.43 3.60
N LEU A 328 -37.07 2.78 3.12
CA LEU A 328 -38.43 3.31 3.01
C LEU A 328 -39.26 2.87 4.22
N TYR A 329 -40.12 3.75 4.72
CA TYR A 329 -41.05 3.45 5.81
C TYR A 329 -42.45 3.28 5.24
N LEU A 330 -42.93 2.03 5.20
CA LEU A 330 -44.24 1.67 4.66
C LEU A 330 -45.35 1.96 5.68
N GLU A 331 -46.52 2.35 5.18
CA GLU A 331 -47.74 2.59 5.97
C GLU A 331 -48.81 1.56 5.58
N LYS A 332 -49.71 1.22 6.51
CA LYS A 332 -50.71 0.18 6.28
C LYS A 332 -51.68 0.54 5.15
N GLY A 333 -52.15 -0.48 4.43
CA GLY A 333 -53.02 -0.34 3.26
C GLY A 333 -52.24 -0.28 1.94
N THR A 334 -52.91 0.17 0.87
CA THR A 334 -52.36 0.22 -0.48
C THR A 334 -51.82 1.61 -0.81
N HIS A 335 -50.53 1.71 -1.17
CA HIS A 335 -49.88 2.97 -1.53
C HIS A 335 -48.94 2.79 -2.73
N THR A 336 -48.64 3.89 -3.42
CA THR A 336 -47.68 3.91 -4.56
C THR A 336 -46.53 4.86 -4.25
N ILE A 337 -45.30 4.37 -4.38
CA ILE A 337 -44.06 5.14 -4.23
C ILE A 337 -43.37 5.26 -5.59
N THR A 338 -42.76 6.41 -5.86
CA THR A 338 -41.94 6.65 -7.07
C THR A 338 -40.58 7.22 -6.67
N ILE A 339 -39.51 6.64 -7.20
CA ILE A 339 -38.12 7.01 -6.91
C ILE A 339 -37.44 7.35 -8.22
N ARG A 340 -36.75 8.49 -8.29
CA ARG A 340 -35.98 8.91 -9.47
C ARG A 340 -34.55 9.26 -9.09
N TYR A 341 -33.60 8.86 -9.91
CA TYR A 341 -32.17 9.12 -9.74
C TYR A 341 -31.42 8.97 -11.07
N GLN A 342 -30.25 9.60 -11.17
CA GLN A 342 -29.30 9.34 -12.24
C GLN A 342 -28.10 8.55 -11.68
N VAL A 343 -27.74 7.45 -12.33
CA VAL A 343 -26.45 6.78 -12.13
C VAL A 343 -25.49 7.27 -13.20
N HIS A 344 -24.42 7.94 -12.78
CA HIS A 344 -23.38 8.52 -13.64
C HIS A 344 -22.08 7.72 -13.49
N PRO A 345 -21.73 6.84 -14.44
CA PRO A 345 -20.43 6.15 -14.45
C PRO A 345 -19.28 7.16 -14.53
N TYR A 346 -18.15 6.90 -13.86
CA TYR A 346 -16.95 7.74 -13.97
C TYR A 346 -16.15 7.51 -15.27
N HIS A 347 -16.40 6.38 -15.93
CA HIS A 347 -15.81 5.96 -17.20
C HIS A 347 -16.86 5.24 -18.03
N LEU A 348 -16.79 5.36 -19.36
CA LEU A 348 -17.61 4.54 -20.27
C LEU A 348 -17.35 3.06 -20.03
N MET A 349 -18.40 2.26 -19.84
CA MET A 349 -18.25 0.91 -19.30
C MET A 349 -18.02 -0.11 -20.42
N LYS A 350 -16.86 -0.77 -20.37
CA LYS A 350 -16.38 -1.69 -21.42
C LYS A 350 -16.89 -3.13 -21.27
N ASN A 351 -17.62 -3.40 -20.19
CA ASN A 351 -18.14 -4.72 -19.81
C ASN A 351 -19.66 -4.64 -19.66
N ALA A 352 -20.34 -5.78 -19.78
CA ALA A 352 -21.76 -5.89 -19.44
C ALA A 352 -22.01 -5.54 -17.96
N GLN A 353 -23.08 -4.79 -17.68
CA GLN A 353 -23.49 -4.41 -16.32
C GLN A 353 -24.69 -5.22 -15.85
N THR A 354 -24.67 -5.66 -14.60
CA THR A 354 -25.80 -6.36 -13.97
C THR A 354 -26.73 -5.33 -13.36
N LEU A 355 -27.92 -5.16 -13.94
CA LEU A 355 -29.02 -4.43 -13.33
C LEU A 355 -29.69 -5.35 -12.30
N THR A 356 -29.78 -4.87 -11.06
CA THR A 356 -30.41 -5.57 -9.93
C THR A 356 -31.84 -5.07 -9.80
N MET A 357 -32.83 -5.96 -9.93
CA MET A 357 -34.24 -5.57 -10.09
C MET A 357 -34.99 -5.57 -8.76
N ASN A 358 -34.79 -6.62 -7.97
CA ASN A 358 -35.22 -6.72 -6.59
C ASN A 358 -34.04 -7.18 -5.71
N ASP A 359 -34.26 -7.26 -4.39
CA ASP A 359 -33.28 -7.82 -3.47
C ASP A 359 -33.65 -9.28 -3.14
N GLN A 360 -32.68 -10.07 -2.68
CA GLN A 360 -32.94 -11.48 -2.33
C GLN A 360 -33.57 -11.59 -0.94
N ASP A 361 -33.14 -10.75 0.00
CA ASP A 361 -33.53 -10.74 1.42
C ASP A 361 -34.94 -10.13 1.65
N MET A 362 -35.86 -10.42 0.75
CA MET A 362 -37.20 -9.84 0.68
C MET A 362 -38.24 -10.70 1.41
N HIS A 363 -38.70 -10.24 2.58
CA HIS A 363 -39.97 -10.70 3.19
C HIS A 363 -41.21 -10.15 2.44
N THR A 364 -41.19 -10.13 1.10
CA THR A 364 -42.29 -9.66 0.24
C THR A 364 -42.33 -10.46 -1.06
N ARG A 365 -43.53 -10.61 -1.64
CA ARG A 365 -43.75 -11.14 -2.99
C ARG A 365 -43.93 -9.97 -3.95
N ILE A 366 -43.49 -10.11 -5.21
CA ILE A 366 -43.78 -9.16 -6.28
C ILE A 366 -44.71 -9.85 -7.29
N ASP A 367 -45.95 -9.38 -7.41
CA ASP A 367 -46.98 -10.04 -8.24
C ASP A 367 -46.75 -9.82 -9.75
N GLU A 368 -46.32 -8.63 -10.13
CA GLU A 368 -45.88 -8.30 -11.49
C GLU A 368 -44.65 -7.37 -11.45
N TYR A 369 -43.58 -7.75 -12.15
CA TYR A 369 -42.43 -6.89 -12.41
C TYR A 369 -42.36 -6.52 -13.90
N ILE A 370 -42.28 -5.21 -14.18
CA ILE A 370 -42.09 -4.64 -15.51
C ILE A 370 -40.78 -3.84 -15.54
N CYS A 371 -39.83 -4.23 -16.39
CA CYS A 371 -38.64 -3.44 -16.70
C CYS A 371 -38.75 -2.85 -18.11
N ILE A 372 -38.50 -1.56 -18.25
CA ILE A 372 -38.43 -0.84 -19.54
C ILE A 372 -37.01 -0.28 -19.68
N LEU A 373 -36.31 -0.68 -20.75
CA LEU A 373 -34.93 -0.31 -21.03
C LEU A 373 -34.85 0.45 -22.37
N ASP A 374 -34.66 1.76 -22.25
CA ASP A 374 -34.50 2.73 -23.34
C ASP A 374 -33.01 3.06 -23.47
N MET A 375 -32.43 2.78 -24.64
CA MET A 375 -30.99 2.88 -24.90
C MET A 375 -30.73 3.32 -26.36
N PRO A 376 -29.55 3.88 -26.70
CA PRO A 376 -29.22 4.33 -28.06
C PRO A 376 -29.13 3.20 -29.11
N TYR A 377 -29.20 1.95 -28.67
CA TYR A 377 -29.27 0.71 -29.45
C TYR A 377 -29.99 -0.34 -28.60
N ILE A 378 -30.52 -1.39 -29.22
CA ILE A 378 -31.20 -2.48 -28.52
C ILE A 378 -30.14 -3.51 -28.06
N PRO A 379 -29.94 -3.71 -26.74
CA PRO A 379 -28.90 -4.60 -26.23
C PRO A 379 -29.32 -6.08 -26.28
N ASP A 380 -28.36 -6.95 -26.58
CA ASP A 380 -28.54 -8.41 -26.45
C ASP A 380 -28.40 -8.85 -24.99
N ILE A 381 -29.42 -8.53 -24.19
CA ILE A 381 -29.45 -8.83 -22.75
C ILE A 381 -29.45 -10.34 -22.48
N SER A 382 -28.95 -10.72 -21.31
CA SER A 382 -29.29 -12.00 -20.67
C SER A 382 -29.98 -11.74 -19.35
N MET A 383 -30.95 -12.60 -19.00
CA MET A 383 -31.82 -12.45 -17.85
C MET A 383 -31.63 -13.62 -16.90
N ARG A 384 -31.72 -13.39 -15.59
CA ARG A 384 -31.62 -14.45 -14.59
C ARG A 384 -32.54 -14.21 -13.39
N ILE A 385 -33.29 -15.23 -13.02
CA ILE A 385 -34.02 -15.31 -11.74
C ILE A 385 -33.42 -16.49 -10.97
N GLN A 386 -32.85 -16.24 -9.79
CA GLN A 386 -32.24 -17.25 -8.92
C GLN A 386 -33.01 -17.38 -7.62
N HIS A 387 -33.45 -18.57 -7.23
CA HIS A 387 -34.07 -18.80 -5.93
C HIS A 387 -33.00 -19.24 -4.92
N ASN A 388 -32.85 -18.54 -3.80
CA ASN A 388 -31.78 -18.82 -2.80
C ASN A 388 -30.38 -18.95 -3.44
N GLY A 389 -30.09 -18.11 -4.45
CA GLY A 389 -28.84 -18.17 -5.22
C GLY A 389 -28.70 -19.39 -6.16
N SER A 390 -29.66 -20.31 -6.18
CA SER A 390 -29.68 -21.50 -7.04
C SER A 390 -30.48 -21.30 -8.34
N GLY A 391 -30.32 -22.24 -9.27
CA GLY A 391 -31.10 -22.34 -10.51
C GLY A 391 -30.96 -21.19 -11.52
N ASN A 392 -31.88 -21.17 -12.48
CA ASN A 392 -32.21 -20.02 -13.32
C ASN A 392 -33.64 -20.16 -13.87
N LYS A 393 -34.60 -19.36 -13.41
CA LYS A 393 -36.00 -19.36 -13.88
C LYS A 393 -36.26 -18.32 -14.99
N ALA A 394 -35.30 -18.07 -15.88
CA ALA A 394 -35.38 -16.99 -16.88
C ALA A 394 -36.61 -17.08 -17.83
N ASP A 395 -37.17 -18.26 -18.04
CA ASP A 395 -38.37 -18.49 -18.86
C ASP A 395 -39.65 -17.86 -18.23
N MET A 396 -39.59 -17.42 -16.97
CA MET A 396 -40.64 -16.60 -16.34
C MET A 396 -40.70 -15.15 -16.87
N ILE A 397 -39.83 -14.74 -17.81
CA ILE A 397 -39.76 -13.36 -18.29
C ILE A 397 -40.09 -13.30 -19.79
N GLN A 398 -41.19 -12.62 -20.12
CA GLN A 398 -41.54 -12.26 -21.49
C GLN A 398 -40.74 -11.01 -21.92
N LYS A 399 -40.05 -11.12 -23.06
CA LYS A 399 -39.30 -10.04 -23.72
C LYS A 399 -40.10 -9.51 -24.93
N GLU A 400 -40.48 -8.24 -24.91
CA GLU A 400 -41.09 -7.51 -26.03
C GLU A 400 -40.17 -6.36 -26.48
N GLU A 401 -40.12 -6.11 -27.79
CA GLU A 401 -39.41 -4.97 -28.39
C GLU A 401 -40.42 -4.03 -29.02
N LYS A 402 -40.38 -2.74 -28.64
CA LYS A 402 -41.37 -1.76 -29.09
C LYS A 402 -40.79 -0.37 -29.18
N ASP A 403 -40.98 0.29 -30.33
CA ASP A 403 -40.57 1.67 -30.59
C ASP A 403 -39.08 1.95 -30.27
N GLY A 404 -38.21 0.95 -30.46
CA GLY A 404 -36.77 1.00 -30.14
C GLY A 404 -36.42 0.73 -28.67
N THR A 405 -37.42 0.57 -27.81
CA THR A 405 -37.30 0.29 -26.37
C THR A 405 -37.51 -1.20 -26.10
N LEU A 406 -36.83 -1.75 -25.09
CA LEU A 406 -36.99 -3.13 -24.68
C LEU A 406 -37.85 -3.24 -23.41
N ILE A 407 -38.87 -4.09 -23.43
CA ILE A 407 -39.82 -4.29 -22.32
C ILE A 407 -39.72 -5.74 -21.84
N LEU A 408 -39.56 -5.92 -20.53
CA LEU A 408 -39.43 -7.22 -19.87
C LEU A 408 -40.49 -7.35 -18.78
N THR A 409 -41.38 -8.33 -18.91
CA THR A 409 -42.49 -8.53 -17.95
C THR A 409 -42.46 -9.95 -17.39
N THR A 410 -42.62 -10.11 -16.08
CA THR A 410 -42.73 -11.42 -15.44
C THR A 410 -44.09 -12.07 -15.72
N THR A 411 -44.11 -13.32 -16.18
CA THR A 411 -45.33 -14.10 -16.47
C THR A 411 -45.92 -14.78 -15.23
N GLN A 412 -45.19 -14.76 -14.12
CA GLN A 412 -45.55 -15.31 -12.80
C GLN A 412 -44.94 -14.43 -11.70
N PRO A 413 -45.52 -14.38 -10.48
CA PRO A 413 -44.95 -13.63 -9.36
C PRO A 413 -43.52 -14.06 -9.01
N LEU A 414 -42.70 -13.10 -8.56
CA LEU A 414 -41.42 -13.35 -7.91
C LEU A 414 -41.68 -13.59 -6.41
N LYS A 415 -41.21 -14.71 -5.88
CA LYS A 415 -41.33 -15.05 -4.45
C LYS A 415 -40.31 -14.28 -3.59
N ASN A 416 -40.39 -14.43 -2.26
CA ASN A 416 -39.21 -14.23 -1.41
C ASN A 416 -38.02 -15.05 -1.95
N ASN A 417 -36.80 -14.61 -1.70
CA ASN A 417 -35.55 -15.25 -2.12
C ASN A 417 -35.35 -15.46 -3.65
N ASP A 418 -36.30 -15.06 -4.51
CA ASP A 418 -36.13 -15.00 -5.97
C ASP A 418 -35.42 -13.69 -6.36
N LEU A 419 -34.13 -13.76 -6.65
CA LEU A 419 -33.36 -12.61 -7.14
C LEU A 419 -33.44 -12.49 -8.67
N TYR A 420 -34.11 -11.44 -9.15
CA TYR A 420 -34.15 -11.04 -10.56
C TYR A 420 -33.00 -10.08 -10.91
N THR A 421 -32.23 -10.44 -11.94
CA THR A 421 -31.17 -9.61 -12.53
C THR A 421 -31.23 -9.61 -14.05
N VAL A 422 -30.83 -8.49 -14.66
CA VAL A 422 -30.65 -8.36 -16.12
C VAL A 422 -29.22 -7.92 -16.42
N LEU A 423 -28.48 -8.74 -17.15
CA LEU A 423 -27.12 -8.44 -17.60
C LEU A 423 -27.19 -7.77 -18.97
N VAL A 424 -26.87 -6.47 -19.01
CA VAL A 424 -26.92 -5.64 -20.23
C VAL A 424 -25.50 -5.46 -20.79
N PRO A 425 -25.18 -5.94 -22.00
CA PRO A 425 -23.89 -5.68 -22.64
C PRO A 425 -23.77 -4.22 -23.08
N MET A 426 -22.64 -3.59 -22.76
CA MET A 426 -22.34 -2.21 -23.14
C MET A 426 -21.54 -2.15 -24.44
N ASN A 427 -22.08 -1.48 -25.46
CA ASN A 427 -21.41 -1.23 -26.73
C ASN A 427 -20.86 0.21 -26.79
N THR A 428 -19.56 0.37 -26.52
CA THR A 428 -18.86 1.66 -26.50
C THR A 428 -18.79 2.38 -27.86
N THR A 429 -19.42 1.84 -28.92
CA THR A 429 -19.56 2.53 -30.22
C THR A 429 -20.67 3.59 -30.19
N TYR A 430 -21.66 3.43 -29.30
CA TYR A 430 -22.83 4.31 -29.19
C TYR A 430 -22.69 5.38 -28.11
N PHE A 431 -21.72 5.23 -27.20
CA PHE A 431 -21.50 6.14 -26.09
C PHE A 431 -20.27 7.02 -26.30
N HIS A 432 -20.39 8.31 -26.02
CA HIS A 432 -19.32 9.29 -26.15
C HIS A 432 -19.43 10.38 -25.07
N ARG A 433 -18.30 10.83 -24.54
CA ARG A 433 -18.26 11.84 -23.48
C ARG A 433 -17.12 12.83 -23.69
N ASP A 434 -17.45 14.11 -23.73
CA ASP A 434 -16.48 15.19 -23.92
C ASP A 434 -15.55 15.33 -22.71
N THR A 435 -14.30 14.86 -22.84
CA THR A 435 -13.28 15.05 -21.79
C THR A 435 -12.76 16.48 -21.80
N PHE A 436 -12.83 17.19 -20.69
CA PHE A 436 -12.56 18.62 -20.60
C PHE A 436 -11.05 18.93 -20.58
N THR A 437 -10.51 19.21 -21.76
CA THR A 437 -9.22 19.90 -21.94
C THR A 437 -7.97 19.25 -21.32
N SER A 438 -8.00 17.96 -20.97
CA SER A 438 -6.87 17.24 -20.37
C SER A 438 -5.50 17.37 -21.10
N ASN A 439 -5.49 17.80 -22.36
CA ASN A 439 -4.30 18.18 -23.11
C ASN A 439 -3.59 19.48 -22.62
N MET A 440 -4.16 20.24 -21.66
CA MET A 440 -3.57 21.50 -21.17
C MET A 440 -2.14 21.37 -20.63
N GLY A 441 -1.78 20.22 -20.05
CA GLY A 441 -0.39 19.93 -19.67
C GLY A 441 0.59 20.00 -20.85
N LEU A 442 0.19 19.51 -22.03
CA LEU A 442 1.01 19.52 -23.24
C LEU A 442 1.29 20.94 -23.73
N TYR A 443 0.25 21.80 -23.74
CA TYR A 443 0.36 23.20 -24.16
C TYR A 443 1.27 24.03 -23.25
N LEU A 444 1.46 23.66 -21.98
CA LEU A 444 2.44 24.27 -21.09
C LEU A 444 3.85 23.67 -21.26
N ALA A 445 3.96 22.36 -21.52
CA ALA A 445 5.25 21.68 -21.63
C ALA A 445 6.12 22.21 -22.79
N ILE A 446 5.51 22.47 -23.95
CA ILE A 446 6.20 22.91 -25.17
C ILE A 446 6.90 24.28 -25.02
N PRO A 447 6.22 25.39 -24.63
CA PRO A 447 6.90 26.68 -24.45
C PRO A 447 7.92 26.66 -23.31
N LEU A 448 7.65 25.89 -22.24
CA LEU A 448 8.59 25.72 -21.13
C LEU A 448 9.89 25.01 -21.59
N LEU A 449 9.77 24.00 -22.46
CA LEU A 449 10.90 23.30 -23.06
C LEU A 449 11.76 24.23 -23.90
N ILE A 450 11.13 25.02 -24.78
CA ILE A 450 11.82 26.01 -25.63
C ILE A 450 12.54 27.05 -24.76
N GLY A 451 11.89 27.58 -23.73
CA GLY A 451 12.48 28.54 -22.80
C GLY A 451 13.70 27.99 -22.04
N MET A 452 13.63 26.75 -21.55
CA MET A 452 14.76 26.10 -20.88
C MET A 452 15.94 25.82 -21.84
N ILE A 453 15.67 25.46 -23.10
CA ILE A 453 16.71 25.27 -24.12
C ILE A 453 17.42 26.59 -24.42
N ILE A 454 16.68 27.67 -24.68
CA ILE A 454 17.23 29.01 -24.93
C ILE A 454 18.07 29.47 -23.74
N LEU A 455 17.56 29.33 -22.52
CA LEU A 455 18.28 29.68 -21.29
C LEU A 455 19.57 28.88 -21.11
N ARG A 456 19.57 27.58 -21.45
CA ARG A 456 20.78 26.73 -21.43
C ARG A 456 21.83 27.21 -22.45
N PHE A 457 21.42 27.61 -23.65
CA PHE A 457 22.33 28.19 -24.66
C PHE A 457 22.90 29.55 -24.23
N ILE A 458 22.10 30.41 -23.59
CA ILE A 458 22.54 31.72 -23.08
C ILE A 458 23.51 31.57 -21.89
N CYS A 459 23.31 30.58 -21.03
CA CYS A 459 24.16 30.37 -19.85
C CYS A 459 25.53 29.75 -20.17
N LYS A 460 25.65 29.00 -21.28
CA LYS A 460 26.88 28.31 -21.69
C LYS A 460 28.05 29.30 -21.81
N THR A 461 29.10 29.09 -21.02
CA THR A 461 30.32 29.91 -21.04
C THR A 461 30.96 29.87 -22.43
N ARG A 462 31.11 31.04 -23.05
CA ARG A 462 31.88 31.22 -24.30
C ARG A 462 33.37 31.36 -24.00
N ASN A 463 34.19 31.13 -25.02
CA ASN A 463 35.65 31.04 -24.99
C ASN A 463 36.29 32.06 -24.03
N LEU A 464 37.15 31.55 -23.14
CA LEU A 464 38.02 32.37 -22.30
C LEU A 464 39.27 32.74 -23.10
N ILE A 465 39.83 33.92 -22.82
CA ILE A 465 41.19 34.25 -23.25
C ILE A 465 42.14 33.59 -22.26
N THR A 466 43.13 32.84 -22.76
CA THR A 466 44.13 32.12 -21.97
C THR A 466 45.51 32.74 -22.17
N PRO A 467 45.94 33.70 -21.33
CA PRO A 467 47.31 34.18 -21.36
C PRO A 467 48.23 33.06 -20.85
N ILE A 468 49.25 32.70 -21.62
CA ILE A 468 50.26 31.69 -21.25
C ILE A 468 50.92 32.09 -19.92
N ASN A 469 50.97 31.17 -18.96
CA ASN A 469 51.62 31.39 -17.66
C ASN A 469 52.71 30.33 -17.44
N PHE A 470 53.85 30.72 -16.88
CA PHE A 470 54.99 29.81 -16.62
C PHE A 470 54.97 29.18 -15.22
N HIS A 471 54.10 29.66 -14.32
CA HIS A 471 53.99 29.20 -12.94
C HIS A 471 52.51 29.00 -12.56
N PRO A 472 52.19 28.13 -11.58
CA PRO A 472 50.84 27.98 -11.07
C PRO A 472 50.31 29.28 -10.43
N PRO A 473 48.99 29.54 -10.43
CA PRO A 473 48.43 30.79 -9.91
C PRO A 473 48.76 31.04 -8.42
N VAL A 474 49.25 32.25 -8.12
CA VAL A 474 49.63 32.66 -6.77
C VAL A 474 48.44 32.55 -5.80
N GLY A 475 48.66 31.91 -4.65
CA GLY A 475 47.62 31.71 -3.62
C GLY A 475 46.60 30.61 -3.92
N LEU A 476 46.85 29.76 -4.92
CA LEU A 476 46.01 28.62 -5.27
C LEU A 476 46.83 27.32 -5.13
N ASN A 477 46.50 26.45 -4.17
CA ASN A 477 47.17 25.15 -4.05
C ASN A 477 46.67 24.13 -5.08
N SER A 478 47.32 22.97 -5.18
CA SER A 478 47.01 21.97 -6.21
C SER A 478 45.60 21.37 -6.08
N ALA A 479 45.14 21.02 -4.87
CA ALA A 479 43.77 20.54 -4.66
C ALA A 479 42.69 21.56 -5.10
N GLN A 480 42.95 22.85 -4.86
CA GLN A 480 42.09 23.93 -5.34
C GLN A 480 42.14 24.08 -6.86
N ALA A 481 43.31 23.95 -7.49
CA ALA A 481 43.44 24.01 -8.95
C ALA A 481 42.60 22.92 -9.63
N GLY A 482 42.68 21.67 -9.15
CA GLY A 482 41.84 20.55 -9.61
C GLY A 482 40.33 20.85 -9.46
N TYR A 483 39.91 21.37 -8.31
CA TYR A 483 38.49 21.72 -8.11
C TYR A 483 38.01 22.86 -9.02
N VAL A 484 38.84 23.86 -9.30
CA VAL A 484 38.49 24.99 -10.15
C VAL A 484 38.36 24.57 -11.62
N ILE A 485 39.20 23.66 -12.12
CA ILE A 485 39.12 23.16 -13.50
C ILE A 485 37.97 22.16 -13.69
N ASP A 486 37.84 21.14 -12.83
CA ASP A 486 36.89 20.04 -13.03
C ASP A 486 35.52 20.24 -12.36
N MET A 487 35.36 21.25 -11.48
CA MET A 487 34.16 21.48 -10.64
C MET A 487 33.78 20.28 -9.74
N LYS A 488 34.67 19.30 -9.60
CA LYS A 488 34.52 18.05 -8.87
C LYS A 488 35.88 17.70 -8.28
N LEU A 489 35.97 17.60 -6.96
CA LEU A 489 37.18 17.03 -6.36
C LEU A 489 37.18 15.50 -6.47
N SER A 490 38.35 14.98 -6.78
CA SER A 490 38.74 13.59 -6.70
C SER A 490 39.69 13.38 -5.51
N GLU A 491 39.98 12.12 -5.19
CA GLU A 491 41.00 11.76 -4.20
C GLU A 491 42.43 12.11 -4.68
N LYS A 492 42.66 12.05 -6.00
CA LYS A 492 43.89 12.49 -6.67
C LYS A 492 44.19 13.97 -6.40
N ASP A 493 43.16 14.83 -6.41
CA ASP A 493 43.32 16.26 -6.13
C ASP A 493 43.80 16.53 -4.71
N ILE A 494 43.27 15.81 -3.72
CA ILE A 494 43.71 15.95 -2.33
C ILE A 494 45.11 15.35 -2.13
N THR A 495 45.41 14.18 -2.69
CA THR A 495 46.74 13.55 -2.54
C THR A 495 47.86 14.35 -3.21
N SER A 496 47.56 15.18 -4.22
CA SER A 496 48.53 16.13 -4.77
C SER A 496 49.10 17.11 -3.73
N LEU A 497 48.38 17.39 -2.63
CA LEU A 497 48.86 18.25 -1.55
C LEU A 497 50.10 17.67 -0.85
N ILE A 498 50.25 16.34 -0.80
CA ILE A 498 51.42 15.69 -0.19
C ILE A 498 52.70 16.15 -0.91
N PHE A 499 52.66 16.19 -2.25
CA PHE A 499 53.79 16.65 -3.05
C PHE A 499 53.96 18.16 -2.99
N TYR A 500 52.87 18.94 -3.00
CA TYR A 500 52.89 20.39 -2.74
C TYR A 500 53.50 20.76 -1.36
N TRP A 501 53.35 19.88 -0.37
CA TRP A 501 53.96 20.06 0.96
C TRP A 501 55.42 19.64 1.02
N ALA A 502 55.82 18.57 0.32
CA ALA A 502 57.21 18.16 0.20
C ALA A 502 58.04 19.22 -0.55
N ASP A 503 57.47 19.72 -1.65
CA ASP A 503 57.98 20.80 -2.49
C ASP A 503 58.30 22.10 -1.70
N ARG A 504 57.43 22.46 -0.74
CA ARG A 504 57.63 23.60 0.18
C ARG A 504 58.48 23.26 1.42
N GLY A 505 59.04 22.06 1.48
CA GLY A 505 59.88 21.56 2.56
C GLY A 505 59.14 21.48 3.90
N TYR A 506 57.86 21.12 3.90
CA TYR A 506 57.10 20.80 5.12
C TYR A 506 57.23 19.33 5.51
N ILE A 507 57.43 18.44 4.53
CA ILE A 507 57.61 16.99 4.75
C ILE A 507 58.82 16.46 3.99
N LYS A 508 59.39 15.35 4.47
CA LYS A 508 60.16 14.41 3.65
C LYS A 508 59.30 13.20 3.28
N ILE A 509 59.63 12.58 2.15
CA ILE A 509 59.02 11.35 1.65
C ILE A 509 60.10 10.26 1.58
N TYR A 510 59.91 9.18 2.32
CA TYR A 510 60.75 7.99 2.32
C TYR A 510 60.08 6.88 1.51
N GLN A 511 60.75 6.36 0.47
CA GLN A 511 60.22 5.32 -0.41
C GLN A 511 61.03 4.02 -0.35
N THR A 512 60.33 2.92 -0.05
CA THR A 512 60.82 1.55 -0.30
C THR A 512 60.10 0.96 -1.51
N LYS A 513 60.43 -0.28 -1.88
CA LYS A 513 59.83 -0.96 -3.03
C LYS A 513 58.30 -1.10 -2.93
N ASP A 514 57.77 -1.42 -1.75
CA ASP A 514 56.38 -1.84 -1.56
C ASP A 514 55.61 -0.98 -0.50
N SER A 515 56.31 -0.12 0.25
CA SER A 515 55.73 0.78 1.26
C SER A 515 56.43 2.16 1.30
N TYR A 516 55.77 3.15 1.90
CA TYR A 516 56.20 4.56 1.96
C TYR A 516 55.99 5.14 3.37
N ALA A 517 56.74 6.19 3.71
CA ALA A 517 56.59 6.94 4.94
C ALA A 517 56.84 8.45 4.75
N PHE A 518 56.30 9.25 5.66
CA PHE A 518 56.40 10.71 5.68
C PHE A 518 56.98 11.18 7.02
N GLU A 519 57.85 12.18 6.98
CA GLU A 519 58.39 12.86 8.16
C GLU A 519 57.98 14.33 8.13
N LYS A 520 57.48 14.86 9.24
CA LYS A 520 57.17 16.28 9.41
C LYS A 520 58.46 17.07 9.69
N VAL A 521 58.90 17.86 8.70
CA VAL A 521 60.08 18.75 8.83
C VAL A 521 59.74 20.02 9.59
N LYS A 522 58.57 20.62 9.32
CA LYS A 522 58.05 21.82 9.99
C LYS A 522 56.53 21.91 9.81
N ASP A 523 55.83 22.69 10.63
CA ASP A 523 54.41 23.00 10.40
C ASP A 523 54.20 23.86 9.14
N ILE A 524 53.02 23.74 8.53
CA ILE A 524 52.67 24.56 7.36
C ILE A 524 52.36 26.01 7.74
N ASP A 525 52.51 26.91 6.77
CA ASP A 525 52.29 28.35 6.94
C ASP A 525 50.96 28.68 7.66
N ALA A 526 51.02 29.61 8.62
CA ALA A 526 49.86 30.16 9.29
C ALA A 526 48.87 30.87 8.32
N GLN A 527 49.35 31.30 7.15
CA GLN A 527 48.54 31.86 6.06
C GLN A 527 47.89 30.80 5.16
N ALA A 528 48.24 29.52 5.30
CA ALA A 528 47.60 28.43 4.57
C ALA A 528 46.11 28.30 4.96
N LEU A 529 45.31 27.66 4.10
CA LEU A 529 43.87 27.57 4.33
C LEU A 529 43.55 26.61 5.51
N PRO A 530 42.54 26.89 6.35
CA PRO A 530 42.29 26.09 7.56
C PRO A 530 42.07 24.59 7.33
N TYR A 531 41.50 24.22 6.18
CA TYR A 531 41.32 22.80 5.81
C TYR A 531 42.66 22.10 5.52
N GLU A 532 43.64 22.83 4.99
CA GLU A 532 44.96 22.34 4.63
C GLU A 532 45.81 22.14 5.89
N GLN A 533 45.82 23.12 6.77
CA GLN A 533 46.45 23.05 8.11
C GLN A 533 45.92 21.85 8.89
N LYS A 534 44.60 21.68 8.90
CA LYS A 534 43.90 20.57 9.55
C LYS A 534 44.18 19.21 8.91
N LEU A 535 44.21 19.10 7.59
CA LEU A 535 44.53 17.84 6.89
C LEU A 535 45.98 17.43 7.17
N PHE A 536 46.92 18.38 7.12
CA PHE A 536 48.33 18.16 7.43
C PHE A 536 48.52 17.68 8.89
N GLN A 537 47.93 18.40 9.85
CA GLN A 537 47.99 18.02 11.28
C GLN A 537 47.40 16.64 11.52
N ARG A 538 46.29 16.29 10.86
CA ARG A 538 45.68 14.97 11.00
C ARG A 538 46.49 13.85 10.37
N MET A 539 47.09 14.07 9.20
CA MET A 539 48.01 13.11 8.58
C MET A 539 49.11 12.69 9.57
N PHE A 540 49.70 13.65 10.28
CA PHE A 540 50.72 13.40 11.29
C PHE A 540 50.20 12.96 12.67
N SER A 541 48.90 13.07 12.95
CA SER A 541 48.31 12.56 14.21
C SER A 541 48.04 11.05 14.20
N HIS A 542 48.05 10.39 13.03
CA HIS A 542 47.93 8.93 12.93
C HIS A 542 49.26 8.19 13.17
N GLY A 543 50.39 8.91 13.10
CA GLY A 543 51.74 8.36 13.31
C GLY A 543 52.34 8.64 14.69
N HIS A 544 53.67 8.61 14.79
CA HIS A 544 54.43 8.81 16.04
C HIS A 544 55.68 9.66 15.83
N ASP A 545 56.01 10.54 16.77
CA ASP A 545 57.18 11.44 16.74
C ASP A 545 57.38 12.22 15.42
N GLY A 546 56.28 12.57 14.75
CA GLY A 546 56.30 13.28 13.45
C GLY A 546 56.56 12.38 12.24
N TYR A 547 56.71 11.06 12.42
CA TYR A 547 56.79 10.06 11.36
C TYR A 547 55.46 9.33 11.18
N VAL A 548 55.10 9.06 9.92
CA VAL A 548 53.86 8.38 9.52
C VAL A 548 54.17 7.38 8.42
N LYS A 549 53.67 6.16 8.53
CA LYS A 549 53.84 5.10 7.51
C LYS A 549 52.56 4.88 6.71
N LYS A 550 52.69 4.17 5.58
CA LYS A 550 51.56 3.65 4.79
C LYS A 550 50.51 2.95 5.66
N GLU A 551 50.96 2.12 6.59
CA GLU A 551 50.09 1.30 7.43
C GLU A 551 49.25 2.17 8.37
N ASP A 552 49.86 3.20 8.99
CA ASP A 552 49.22 4.17 9.90
C ASP A 552 48.11 4.98 9.19
N LEU A 553 48.28 5.28 7.90
CA LEU A 553 47.30 6.01 7.08
C LEU A 553 46.17 5.12 6.54
N THR A 554 46.37 3.81 6.49
CA THR A 554 45.41 2.86 5.91
C THR A 554 44.16 2.80 6.78
N TYR A 555 42.97 2.76 6.16
CA TYR A 555 41.64 2.92 6.78
C TYR A 555 41.35 4.30 7.42
N HIS A 556 42.32 4.93 8.10
CA HIS A 556 42.08 6.13 8.92
C HIS A 556 42.12 7.45 8.12
N PHE A 557 43.11 7.67 7.27
CA PHE A 557 43.30 8.96 6.59
C PHE A 557 42.24 9.28 5.52
N TYR A 558 41.50 8.27 5.06
CA TYR A 558 40.43 8.43 4.09
C TYR A 558 39.30 9.36 4.58
N ASP A 559 38.93 9.28 5.86
CA ASP A 559 37.92 10.16 6.45
C ASP A 559 38.42 11.62 6.54
N ASP A 560 39.72 11.84 6.67
CA ASP A 560 40.31 13.18 6.69
C ASP A 560 40.37 13.81 5.30
N ILE A 561 40.77 13.02 4.30
CA ILE A 561 40.61 13.38 2.88
C ILE A 561 39.14 13.68 2.57
N MET A 562 38.19 12.89 3.10
CA MET A 562 36.76 13.15 2.96
C MET A 562 36.32 14.48 3.59
N ASN A 563 36.80 14.82 4.80
CA ASN A 563 36.49 16.08 5.48
C ASN A 563 37.12 17.29 4.77
N ALA A 564 38.37 17.20 4.30
CA ALA A 564 39.06 18.28 3.59
C ALA A 564 38.34 18.67 2.30
N ASN A 565 37.92 17.68 1.50
CA ASN A 565 37.05 17.88 0.34
C ASN A 565 35.80 18.70 0.67
N ASP A 566 35.11 18.33 1.75
CA ASP A 566 33.90 18.98 2.24
C ASP A 566 34.17 20.43 2.69
N GLU A 567 35.39 20.78 3.07
CA GLU A 567 35.80 22.13 3.48
C GLU A 567 36.24 22.99 2.30
N ILE A 568 36.91 22.44 1.28
CA ILE A 568 37.14 23.09 -0.02
C ILE A 568 35.80 23.47 -0.68
N ILE A 569 34.84 22.53 -0.70
CA ILE A 569 33.49 22.76 -1.24
C ILE A 569 32.72 23.85 -0.47
N LYS A 570 33.07 24.12 0.80
CA LYS A 570 32.52 25.23 1.59
C LYS A 570 33.24 26.55 1.33
N TYR A 571 34.56 26.53 1.14
CA TYR A 571 35.35 27.72 0.81
C TYR A 571 34.85 28.40 -0.47
N TYR A 572 34.57 27.61 -1.52
CA TYR A 572 34.01 28.07 -2.79
C TYR A 572 32.49 28.31 -2.76
N GLN A 573 32.00 28.96 -1.70
CA GLN A 573 30.61 29.43 -1.56
C GLN A 573 30.57 30.94 -1.31
N GLY A 574 29.38 31.54 -1.38
CA GLY A 574 29.21 32.98 -1.19
C GLY A 574 30.07 33.81 -2.16
N LYS A 575 30.97 34.63 -1.63
CA LYS A 575 31.87 35.51 -2.42
C LYS A 575 32.84 34.75 -3.34
N TYR A 576 33.19 33.51 -3.03
CA TYR A 576 34.08 32.67 -3.84
C TYR A 576 33.31 31.59 -4.63
N ALA A 577 31.99 31.72 -4.79
CA ALA A 577 31.20 30.76 -5.55
C ALA A 577 31.73 30.60 -6.98
N LEU A 578 32.02 29.36 -7.41
CA LEU A 578 32.56 29.07 -8.74
C LEU A 578 31.50 29.17 -9.86
N ARG A 579 30.22 29.13 -9.50
CA ARG A 579 29.07 29.33 -10.40
C ARG A 579 28.37 30.64 -10.08
N ASP A 580 27.76 31.26 -11.09
CA ASP A 580 26.92 32.44 -10.91
C ASP A 580 25.73 32.09 -9.96
N PRO A 581 25.64 32.70 -8.76
CA PRO A 581 24.65 32.32 -7.77
C PRO A 581 23.22 32.66 -8.20
N LYS A 582 23.04 33.65 -9.09
CA LYS A 582 21.72 33.98 -9.66
C LYS A 582 21.27 32.84 -10.58
N ILE A 583 22.17 32.32 -11.41
CA ILE A 583 21.87 31.17 -12.30
C ILE A 583 21.65 29.88 -11.50
N GLU A 584 22.35 29.63 -10.39
CA GLU A 584 22.04 28.47 -9.51
C GLU A 584 20.69 28.59 -8.80
N VAL A 585 20.10 29.79 -8.65
CA VAL A 585 18.70 29.98 -8.22
C VAL A 585 17.75 29.71 -9.38
N VAL A 586 17.96 30.33 -10.55
CA VAL A 586 17.12 30.10 -11.75
C VAL A 586 17.10 28.61 -12.13
N ARG A 587 18.24 27.92 -12.05
CA ARG A 587 18.34 26.46 -12.28
C ARG A 587 17.42 25.65 -11.37
N LYS A 588 17.33 26.01 -10.08
CA LYS A 588 16.43 25.34 -9.13
C LYS A 588 14.97 25.63 -9.46
N LEU A 589 14.65 26.87 -9.83
CA LEU A 589 13.31 27.24 -10.30
C LEU A 589 12.90 26.43 -11.54
N CYS A 590 13.79 26.27 -12.54
CA CYS A 590 13.54 25.41 -13.69
C CYS A 590 13.31 23.94 -13.30
N ILE A 591 14.05 23.40 -12.32
CA ILE A 591 13.86 22.04 -11.80
C ILE A 591 12.52 21.87 -11.06
N CYS A 592 11.98 22.93 -10.45
CA CYS A 592 10.61 22.89 -9.91
C CYS A 592 9.56 22.99 -11.03
N LEU A 593 9.75 23.91 -11.98
CA LEU A 593 8.82 24.15 -13.09
C LEU A 593 8.65 22.93 -14.01
N SER A 594 9.66 22.07 -14.15
CA SER A 594 9.55 20.86 -14.99
C SER A 594 8.41 19.90 -14.61
N PHE A 595 7.93 19.93 -13.36
CA PHE A 595 6.83 19.08 -12.88
C PHE A 595 5.44 19.70 -13.09
N VAL A 596 5.34 21.02 -13.27
CA VAL A 596 4.05 21.73 -13.36
C VAL A 596 3.17 21.23 -14.52
N PRO A 597 3.69 20.94 -15.73
CA PRO A 597 2.87 20.37 -16.81
C PRO A 597 2.19 19.04 -16.45
N LEU A 598 2.90 18.14 -15.75
CA LEU A 598 2.36 16.85 -15.32
C LEU A 598 1.32 16.99 -14.19
N ILE A 599 1.56 17.91 -13.25
CA ILE A 599 0.59 18.20 -12.18
C ILE A 599 -0.71 18.77 -12.77
N ILE A 600 -0.62 19.65 -13.77
CA ILE A 600 -1.80 20.18 -14.48
C ILE A 600 -2.52 19.09 -15.29
N TYR A 601 -1.79 18.21 -15.97
CA TYR A 601 -2.39 17.05 -16.65
C TYR A 601 -3.18 16.16 -15.67
N LEU A 602 -2.57 15.82 -14.53
CA LEU A 602 -3.22 15.00 -13.51
C LEU A 602 -4.42 15.70 -12.86
N PHE A 603 -4.34 17.01 -12.59
CA PHE A 603 -5.47 17.81 -12.09
C PHE A 603 -6.69 17.69 -13.01
N PHE A 604 -6.53 17.99 -14.30
CA PHE A 604 -7.62 17.90 -15.26
C PHE A 604 -8.08 16.45 -15.49
N LYS A 605 -7.19 15.45 -15.43
CA LYS A 605 -7.60 14.05 -15.53
C LYS A 605 -8.33 13.49 -14.31
N ILE A 606 -8.08 14.01 -13.11
CA ILE A 606 -8.85 13.60 -11.92
C ILE A 606 -10.21 14.32 -11.93
N TYR A 607 -10.28 15.56 -12.43
CA TYR A 607 -11.55 16.28 -12.64
C TYR A 607 -12.43 15.63 -13.72
N ASP A 608 -11.85 15.28 -14.89
CA ASP A 608 -12.51 14.53 -15.98
C ASP A 608 -13.22 13.25 -15.50
N VAL A 609 -12.69 12.61 -14.46
CA VAL A 609 -13.13 11.29 -13.99
C VAL A 609 -14.17 11.39 -12.88
N TYR A 610 -13.95 12.24 -11.87
CA TYR A 610 -14.83 12.28 -10.69
C TYR A 610 -15.87 13.41 -10.72
N GLY A 611 -15.70 14.45 -11.54
CA GLY A 611 -16.50 15.68 -11.50
C GLY A 611 -16.36 16.53 -10.22
N ASP A 612 -15.79 15.96 -9.15
CA ASP A 612 -15.70 16.54 -7.81
C ASP A 612 -14.31 17.12 -7.51
N ILE A 613 -14.27 18.42 -7.23
CA ILE A 613 -13.07 19.15 -6.81
C ILE A 613 -12.53 18.62 -5.46
N SER A 614 -13.36 18.04 -4.58
CA SER A 614 -12.90 17.48 -3.31
C SER A 614 -11.93 16.31 -3.51
N LYS A 615 -12.22 15.38 -4.44
CA LYS A 615 -11.31 14.29 -4.83
C LYS A 615 -10.02 14.83 -5.45
N VAL A 616 -10.12 15.88 -6.26
CA VAL A 616 -8.95 16.56 -6.85
C VAL A 616 -8.07 17.22 -5.77
N MET A 617 -8.66 17.80 -4.71
CA MET A 617 -7.89 18.38 -3.60
C MET A 617 -7.27 17.31 -2.70
N GLN A 618 -8.01 16.24 -2.37
CA GLN A 618 -7.49 15.09 -1.62
C GLN A 618 -6.25 14.47 -2.28
N THR A 619 -6.20 14.47 -3.62
CA THR A 619 -5.09 13.92 -4.41
C THR A 619 -3.96 14.93 -4.68
N LEU A 620 -4.24 16.25 -4.68
CA LEU A 620 -3.20 17.30 -4.73
C LEU A 620 -2.49 17.55 -3.40
N ILE A 621 -3.13 17.33 -2.25
CA ILE A 621 -2.50 17.50 -0.92
C ILE A 621 -1.20 16.69 -0.77
N PRO A 622 -1.13 15.40 -1.18
CA PRO A 622 0.12 14.67 -1.32
C PRO A 622 1.19 15.42 -2.12
N PHE A 623 0.89 15.97 -3.30
CA PHE A 623 1.88 16.73 -4.08
C PHE A 623 2.38 18.00 -3.36
N MET A 624 1.48 18.73 -2.70
CA MET A 624 1.80 19.93 -1.91
C MET A 624 2.74 19.63 -0.73
N VAL A 625 2.74 18.41 -0.19
CA VAL A 625 3.64 17.97 0.89
C VAL A 625 4.90 17.28 0.34
N ILE A 626 4.76 16.41 -0.65
CA ILE A 626 5.84 15.63 -1.26
C ILE A 626 6.82 16.54 -2.02
N LEU A 627 6.36 17.53 -2.79
CA LEU A 627 7.26 18.37 -3.58
C LEU A 627 8.20 19.23 -2.71
N PRO A 628 7.75 19.90 -1.62
CA PRO A 628 8.64 20.53 -0.65
C PRO A 628 9.49 19.54 0.15
N LEU A 629 9.01 18.34 0.46
CA LEU A 629 9.84 17.30 1.11
C LEU A 629 10.97 16.81 0.19
N LEU A 630 10.69 16.54 -1.08
CA LEU A 630 11.70 16.17 -2.07
C LEU A 630 12.68 17.31 -2.36
N LEU A 631 12.21 18.56 -2.44
CA LEU A 631 13.07 19.73 -2.65
C LEU A 631 13.95 20.01 -1.41
N SER A 632 13.37 19.99 -0.22
CA SER A 632 14.15 20.14 1.03
C SER A 632 15.10 18.96 1.24
N PHE A 633 14.71 17.74 0.89
CA PHE A 633 15.61 16.58 0.93
C PHE A 633 16.70 16.61 -0.15
N TYR A 634 16.46 17.16 -1.34
CA TYR A 634 17.51 17.45 -2.34
C TYR A 634 18.51 18.49 -1.83
N LEU A 635 18.03 19.51 -1.09
CA LEU A 635 18.88 20.51 -0.44
C LEU A 635 19.59 19.95 0.80
N LEU A 636 19.00 19.00 1.53
CA LEU A 636 19.59 18.33 2.69
C LEU A 636 20.59 17.24 2.28
N SER A 637 20.35 16.47 1.21
CA SER A 637 21.32 15.51 0.64
C SER A 637 22.47 16.19 -0.14
N ARG A 638 22.44 17.53 -0.24
CA ARG A 638 23.58 18.42 -0.55
C ARG A 638 24.27 19.01 0.70
N ARG A 639 23.69 18.85 1.90
CA ARG A 639 24.24 19.30 3.20
C ARG A 639 24.69 18.16 4.12
N ALA A 640 24.17 16.95 3.92
CA ALA A 640 24.51 15.76 4.67
C ALA A 640 25.99 15.39 4.43
N LYS A 641 26.72 15.17 5.54
CA LYS A 641 28.14 14.81 5.50
C LYS A 641 28.36 13.43 4.84
N LYS A 642 29.59 13.24 4.38
CA LYS A 642 30.00 12.37 3.27
C LYS A 642 29.89 10.84 3.47
N ASN A 643 29.58 10.34 4.67
CA ASN A 643 29.82 8.94 5.06
C ASN A 643 28.68 7.94 4.75
N HIS A 644 27.68 8.30 3.94
CA HIS A 644 26.68 7.35 3.44
C HIS A 644 26.71 7.25 1.90
N LYS A 645 27.00 6.04 1.42
CA LYS A 645 27.12 5.64 0.00
C LYS A 645 25.96 6.17 -0.86
N PRO A 646 26.12 6.29 -2.20
CA PRO A 646 25.05 6.72 -3.11
C PRO A 646 23.77 5.85 -3.07
N LEU A 647 23.80 4.73 -2.33
CA LEU A 647 22.64 3.99 -1.87
C LEU A 647 21.51 4.89 -1.37
N HIS A 648 21.78 5.96 -0.60
CA HIS A 648 20.70 6.86 -0.15
C HIS A 648 20.01 7.56 -1.34
N ARG A 649 20.77 8.05 -2.33
CA ARG A 649 20.21 8.70 -3.53
C ARG A 649 19.46 7.70 -4.42
N ARG A 650 19.93 6.45 -4.48
CA ARG A 650 19.22 5.34 -5.16
C ARG A 650 17.94 4.95 -4.42
N PHE A 651 17.98 4.85 -3.09
CA PHE A 651 16.82 4.55 -2.25
C PHE A 651 15.75 5.62 -2.36
N PHE A 652 16.10 6.91 -2.27
CA PHE A 652 15.11 7.99 -2.42
C PHE A 652 14.64 8.19 -3.87
N PHE A 653 15.41 7.80 -4.89
CA PHE A 653 14.93 7.72 -6.28
C PHE A 653 13.99 6.52 -6.48
N ALA A 654 14.29 5.37 -5.87
CA ALA A 654 13.39 4.22 -5.84
C ALA A 654 12.12 4.51 -5.05
N LEU A 655 12.20 5.25 -3.94
CA LEU A 655 11.05 5.72 -3.16
C LEU A 655 10.21 6.71 -3.96
N PHE A 656 10.83 7.59 -4.74
CA PHE A 656 10.13 8.50 -5.65
C PHE A 656 9.39 7.74 -6.76
N ILE A 657 10.03 6.76 -7.39
CA ILE A 657 9.38 5.85 -8.36
C ILE A 657 8.26 5.05 -7.68
N PHE A 658 8.51 4.51 -6.49
CA PHE A 658 7.54 3.74 -5.72
C PHE A 658 6.32 4.59 -5.32
N MET A 659 6.51 5.84 -4.91
CA MET A 659 5.41 6.76 -4.64
C MET A 659 4.66 7.19 -5.90
N ILE A 660 5.33 7.30 -7.06
CA ILE A 660 4.63 7.49 -8.35
C ILE A 660 3.81 6.25 -8.71
N VAL A 661 4.33 5.04 -8.50
CA VAL A 661 3.60 3.78 -8.74
C VAL A 661 2.43 3.62 -7.77
N LEU A 662 2.63 3.89 -6.47
CA LEU A 662 1.54 3.93 -5.48
C LEU A 662 0.49 4.98 -5.83
N LEU A 663 0.89 6.15 -6.33
CA LEU A 663 -0.05 7.19 -6.77
C LEU A 663 -0.88 6.70 -7.96
N ILE A 664 -0.24 6.23 -9.03
CA ILE A 664 -0.93 5.68 -10.22
C ILE A 664 -1.90 4.56 -9.81
N TRP A 665 -1.49 3.70 -8.88
CA TRP A 665 -2.31 2.62 -8.34
C TRP A 665 -3.49 3.14 -7.50
N SER A 666 -3.26 4.12 -6.61
CA SER A 666 -4.30 4.72 -5.75
C SER A 666 -5.35 5.53 -6.51
N LEU A 667 -4.99 6.09 -7.66
CA LEU A 667 -5.89 6.87 -8.51
C LEU A 667 -6.75 6.01 -9.45
N ALA A 668 -6.46 4.70 -9.56
CA ALA A 668 -7.06 3.77 -10.52
C ALA A 668 -7.01 4.23 -12.00
N VAL A 669 -6.19 5.23 -12.33
CA VAL A 669 -6.12 5.86 -13.65
C VAL A 669 -5.63 4.86 -14.69
N GLU A 670 -6.44 4.64 -15.73
CA GLU A 670 -6.02 3.85 -16.89
C GLU A 670 -4.73 4.43 -17.48
N ILE A 671 -3.69 3.58 -17.58
CA ILE A 671 -2.36 3.96 -18.08
C ILE A 671 -2.45 4.20 -19.59
N ASN A 672 -2.88 5.41 -19.94
CA ASN A 672 -3.01 5.86 -21.31
C ASN A 672 -1.69 6.45 -21.85
N MET A 673 -1.57 6.51 -23.18
CA MET A 673 -0.36 7.01 -23.86
C MET A 673 -0.02 8.47 -23.53
N MET A 674 -1.00 9.31 -23.18
CA MET A 674 -0.74 10.72 -22.86
C MET A 674 -0.06 10.87 -21.49
N LEU A 675 -0.43 10.07 -20.48
CA LEU A 675 0.28 10.05 -19.19
C LEU A 675 1.76 9.69 -19.37
N LEU A 676 2.06 8.71 -20.23
CA LEU A 676 3.43 8.32 -20.57
C LEU A 676 4.21 9.47 -21.26
N ILE A 677 3.58 10.17 -22.20
CA ILE A 677 4.14 11.36 -22.86
C ILE A 677 4.43 12.48 -21.85
N MET A 678 3.53 12.74 -20.91
CA MET A 678 3.70 13.77 -19.88
C MET A 678 4.81 13.45 -18.87
N CYS A 679 4.96 12.18 -18.50
CA CYS A 679 6.10 11.69 -17.72
C CYS A 679 7.44 11.86 -18.48
N LEU A 680 7.48 11.52 -19.77
CA LEU A 680 8.66 11.69 -20.62
C LEU A 680 9.03 13.17 -20.79
N ALA A 681 8.06 14.05 -21.05
CA ALA A 681 8.25 15.49 -21.16
C ALA A 681 8.83 16.08 -19.85
N THR A 682 8.31 15.65 -18.70
CA THR A 682 8.81 16.04 -17.37
C THR A 682 10.29 15.66 -17.19
N LEU A 683 10.67 14.44 -17.60
CA LEU A 683 12.05 13.95 -17.53
C LEU A 683 13.00 14.73 -18.47
N ILE A 684 12.56 15.04 -19.69
CA ILE A 684 13.32 15.85 -20.66
C ILE A 684 13.54 17.26 -20.11
N LEU A 685 12.48 17.91 -19.60
CA LEU A 685 12.56 19.23 -18.95
C LEU A 685 13.54 19.22 -17.77
N TRP A 686 13.43 18.23 -16.88
CA TRP A 686 14.33 18.08 -15.73
C TRP A 686 15.80 17.89 -16.13
N PHE A 687 16.07 17.11 -17.18
CA PHE A 687 17.43 16.91 -17.70
C PHE A 687 18.01 18.20 -18.31
N ILE A 688 17.19 18.94 -19.07
CA ILE A 688 17.61 20.22 -19.65
C ILE A 688 17.85 21.26 -18.55
N ALA A 689 16.94 21.37 -17.57
CA ALA A 689 17.07 22.25 -16.41
C ALA A 689 18.35 21.98 -15.61
N ASN A 690 18.70 20.70 -15.39
CA ASN A 690 19.96 20.38 -14.70
C ASN A 690 21.21 20.85 -15.46
N GLY A 691 21.17 20.96 -16.79
CA GLY A 691 22.25 21.47 -17.62
C GLY A 691 22.41 23.00 -17.68
N ILE A 692 21.54 23.79 -17.02
CA ILE A 692 21.61 25.25 -17.02
C ILE A 692 22.69 25.70 -16.02
N HIS A 693 23.90 25.96 -16.49
CA HIS A 693 25.05 26.37 -15.66
C HIS A 693 25.79 27.57 -16.30
N LYS A 694 26.38 28.43 -15.46
CA LYS A 694 27.18 29.59 -15.87
C LYS A 694 28.28 29.84 -14.84
N ASP A 695 29.50 30.11 -15.29
CA ASP A 695 30.66 30.34 -14.42
C ASP A 695 30.66 31.77 -13.84
N SER A 696 31.09 31.89 -12.58
CA SER A 696 31.25 33.20 -11.94
C SER A 696 32.46 33.97 -12.50
N THR A 697 32.50 35.28 -12.29
CA THR A 697 33.66 36.12 -12.62
C THR A 697 34.94 35.63 -11.95
N TYR A 698 34.84 35.24 -10.67
CA TYR A 698 35.94 34.67 -9.89
C TYR A 698 36.46 33.35 -10.48
N ARG A 699 35.57 32.40 -10.86
CA ARG A 699 36.01 31.18 -11.55
C ARG A 699 36.70 31.51 -12.86
N LYS A 700 36.16 32.43 -13.66
CA LYS A 700 36.73 32.78 -14.98
C LYS A 700 38.15 33.33 -14.89
N GLN A 701 38.48 34.10 -13.86
CA GLN A 701 39.84 34.59 -13.63
C GLN A 701 40.79 33.43 -13.32
N LEU A 702 40.48 32.61 -12.31
CA LEU A 702 41.31 31.45 -11.95
C LEU A 702 41.44 30.43 -13.09
N LEU A 703 40.34 30.16 -13.81
CA LEU A 703 40.29 29.20 -14.91
C LEU A 703 41.04 29.71 -16.15
N SER A 704 41.02 31.01 -16.43
CA SER A 704 41.85 31.63 -17.48
C SER A 704 43.34 31.42 -17.18
N SER A 705 43.78 31.69 -15.95
CA SER A 705 45.18 31.48 -15.54
C SER A 705 45.59 30.00 -15.54
N LEU A 706 44.74 29.11 -15.00
CA LEU A 706 44.99 27.66 -14.98
C LEU A 706 45.05 27.06 -16.39
N LEU A 707 44.16 27.46 -17.29
CA LEU A 707 44.19 26.99 -18.68
C LEU A 707 45.43 27.50 -19.41
N GLY A 708 45.85 28.76 -19.21
CA GLY A 708 47.10 29.28 -19.77
C GLY A 708 48.38 28.63 -19.19
N PHE A 709 48.33 28.13 -17.95
CA PHE A 709 49.41 27.33 -17.36
C PHE A 709 49.41 25.88 -17.88
N LYS A 710 48.23 25.29 -18.08
CA LYS A 710 48.07 23.98 -18.73
C LYS A 710 48.54 24.02 -20.19
N GLU A 711 48.18 25.08 -20.91
CA GLU A 711 48.60 25.36 -22.29
C GLU A 711 50.14 25.52 -22.37
N PHE A 712 50.78 26.17 -21.40
CA PHE A 712 52.25 26.14 -21.26
C PHE A 712 52.78 24.71 -21.05
N ILE A 713 52.28 23.95 -20.06
CA ILE A 713 52.74 22.56 -19.82
C ILE A 713 52.64 21.70 -21.09
N GLU A 714 51.56 21.86 -21.85
CA GLU A 714 51.33 21.16 -23.12
C GLU A 714 52.26 21.64 -24.24
N THR A 715 52.55 22.94 -24.36
CA THR A 715 53.29 23.53 -25.51
C THR A 715 54.78 23.81 -25.30
N ALA A 716 55.28 23.86 -24.06
CA ALA A 716 56.66 24.19 -23.72
C ALA A 716 57.70 23.34 -24.48
N GLN A 717 58.75 23.98 -24.99
CA GLN A 717 59.84 23.36 -25.77
C GLN A 717 61.04 23.01 -24.89
N LYS A 718 61.89 22.07 -25.34
CA LYS A 718 63.01 21.54 -24.53
C LYS A 718 63.95 22.65 -24.06
N ASP A 719 64.43 23.49 -24.97
CA ASP A 719 65.35 24.60 -24.72
C ASP A 719 64.81 25.58 -23.67
N GLN A 720 63.48 25.81 -23.67
CA GLN A 720 62.81 26.66 -22.69
C GLN A 720 62.75 26.00 -21.30
N LEU A 721 62.58 24.68 -21.23
CA LEU A 721 62.61 23.93 -19.97
C LEU A 721 64.04 23.78 -19.42
N GLU A 722 65.04 23.64 -20.29
CA GLU A 722 66.46 23.70 -19.91
C GLU A 722 66.84 25.06 -19.32
N MET A 723 66.34 26.17 -19.89
CA MET A 723 66.51 27.51 -19.34
C MET A 723 65.85 27.65 -17.96
N MET A 724 64.60 27.18 -17.80
CA MET A 724 63.90 27.19 -16.51
C MET A 724 64.64 26.36 -15.44
N LEU A 725 65.25 25.22 -15.80
CA LEU A 725 66.07 24.42 -14.89
C LEU A 725 67.41 25.06 -14.52
N GLN A 726 67.92 26.01 -15.31
CA GLN A 726 69.13 26.78 -14.96
C GLN A 726 68.82 27.90 -13.97
N GLU A 727 67.64 28.53 -14.07
CA GLU A 727 67.16 29.51 -13.09
C GLU A 727 66.68 28.83 -11.80
N ASP A 728 66.01 27.68 -11.92
CA ASP A 728 65.40 26.93 -10.83
C ASP A 728 65.51 25.41 -11.06
N PRO A 729 66.55 24.75 -10.48
CA PRO A 729 66.72 23.31 -10.58
C PRO A 729 65.60 22.46 -9.94
N ALA A 730 64.70 23.07 -9.15
CA ALA A 730 63.55 22.40 -8.54
C ALA A 730 62.25 22.59 -9.34
N TYR A 731 62.25 23.41 -10.40
CA TYR A 731 61.07 23.79 -11.20
C TYR A 731 60.18 22.61 -11.65
N TYR A 732 60.79 21.47 -12.01
CA TYR A 732 60.06 20.25 -12.36
C TYR A 732 59.12 19.78 -11.23
N TYR A 733 59.58 19.86 -9.97
CA TYR A 733 58.82 19.47 -8.77
C TYR A 733 57.75 20.49 -8.40
N HIS A 734 58.04 21.80 -8.54
CA HIS A 734 57.06 22.87 -8.33
C HIS A 734 55.82 22.75 -9.24
N VAL A 735 56.01 22.26 -10.47
CA VAL A 735 54.92 22.09 -11.45
C VAL A 735 54.17 20.77 -11.28
N LEU A 736 54.84 19.69 -10.84
CA LEU A 736 54.29 18.32 -10.86
C LEU A 736 52.94 18.13 -10.11
N PRO A 737 52.73 18.68 -8.89
CA PRO A 737 51.43 18.61 -8.19
C PRO A 737 50.29 19.25 -8.99
N TYR A 738 50.59 20.29 -9.78
CA TYR A 738 49.61 20.97 -10.61
C TYR A 738 49.38 20.23 -11.94
N ALA A 739 50.43 19.67 -12.55
CA ALA A 739 50.30 18.82 -13.73
C ALA A 739 49.44 17.57 -13.44
N GLN A 740 49.54 17.01 -12.22
CA GLN A 740 48.71 15.89 -11.74
C GLN A 740 47.21 16.20 -11.77
N VAL A 741 46.79 17.38 -11.29
CA VAL A 741 45.36 17.79 -11.19
C VAL A 741 44.83 18.46 -12.45
N LEU A 742 45.70 18.99 -13.31
CA LEU A 742 45.37 19.48 -14.65
C LEU A 742 45.30 18.35 -15.70
N HIS A 743 45.55 17.10 -15.28
CA HIS A 743 45.59 15.87 -16.10
C HIS A 743 46.59 15.95 -17.27
N VAL A 744 47.73 16.57 -17.03
CA VAL A 744 48.86 16.72 -17.97
C VAL A 744 50.19 16.22 -17.39
N SER A 745 50.14 15.43 -16.30
CA SER A 745 51.30 14.81 -15.65
C SER A 745 52.19 14.07 -16.63
N ASP A 746 51.59 13.34 -17.56
CA ASP A 746 52.33 12.38 -18.39
C ASP A 746 53.07 13.12 -19.52
N ILE A 747 52.44 14.19 -20.04
CA ILE A 747 53.06 15.16 -20.96
C ILE A 747 54.20 15.91 -20.25
N TRP A 748 54.00 16.30 -18.98
CA TRP A 748 55.05 16.95 -18.19
C TRP A 748 56.23 15.99 -17.93
N MET A 749 55.98 14.73 -17.59
CA MET A 749 57.04 13.75 -17.31
C MET A 749 57.86 13.39 -18.56
N ASP A 750 57.24 13.20 -19.73
CA ASP A 750 57.99 12.80 -20.94
C ASP A 750 58.91 13.92 -21.44
N LYS A 751 58.55 15.20 -21.25
CA LYS A 751 59.41 16.35 -21.60
C LYS A 751 60.74 16.43 -20.84
N PHE A 752 60.85 15.78 -19.69
CA PHE A 752 62.08 15.76 -18.87
C PHE A 752 62.82 14.41 -18.90
N LYS A 753 62.34 13.44 -19.67
CA LYS A 753 62.93 12.10 -19.82
C LYS A 753 64.39 12.11 -20.30
N ASP A 754 64.71 13.05 -21.20
CA ASP A 754 66.05 13.25 -21.76
C ASP A 754 66.80 14.41 -21.06
N LEU A 755 66.44 14.74 -19.81
CA LEU A 755 67.04 15.79 -19.00
C LEU A 755 67.54 15.22 -17.66
N THR A 756 68.72 15.65 -17.22
CA THR A 756 69.29 15.20 -15.94
C THR A 756 68.75 16.05 -14.79
N LEU A 757 67.73 15.55 -14.10
CA LEU A 757 67.15 16.21 -12.93
C LEU A 757 67.94 15.87 -11.65
N PRO A 758 68.19 16.85 -10.75
CA PRO A 758 68.77 16.58 -9.44
C PRO A 758 67.76 15.82 -8.54
N LYS A 759 68.26 14.98 -7.61
CA LYS A 759 67.39 14.40 -6.58
C LYS A 759 66.88 15.52 -5.67
N PRO A 760 65.55 15.67 -5.45
CA PRO A 760 65.04 16.67 -4.53
C PRO A 760 65.40 16.33 -3.07
N ASP A 761 65.68 17.34 -2.25
CA ASP A 761 66.10 17.17 -0.85
C ASP A 761 65.01 16.55 0.04
N TRP A 762 63.75 16.73 -0.34
CA TRP A 762 62.60 16.13 0.35
C TRP A 762 62.38 14.63 0.06
N TYR A 763 63.12 14.02 -0.89
CA TYR A 763 62.96 12.62 -1.24
C TYR A 763 64.15 11.76 -0.82
N GLU A 764 63.88 10.64 -0.14
CA GLU A 764 64.86 9.61 0.18
C GLU A 764 64.31 8.23 -0.21
N GLY A 765 65.11 7.42 -0.89
CA GLY A 765 64.65 6.14 -1.44
C GLY A 765 65.74 5.09 -1.50
N THR A 766 65.34 3.81 -1.43
CA THR A 766 66.26 2.66 -1.41
C THR A 766 66.87 2.30 -2.77
N GLN A 767 66.57 3.08 -3.83
CA GLN A 767 67.09 2.92 -5.18
C GLN A 767 67.64 4.27 -5.68
N ALA A 768 68.48 4.23 -6.71
CA ALA A 768 68.94 5.44 -7.39
C ALA A 768 67.74 6.28 -7.84
N PHE A 769 67.79 7.61 -7.61
CA PHE A 769 66.67 8.49 -7.92
C PHE A 769 66.38 8.51 -9.42
N HIS A 770 65.10 8.43 -9.77
CA HIS A 770 64.60 8.45 -11.13
C HIS A 770 63.36 9.35 -11.19
N TYR A 771 63.20 10.14 -12.25
CA TYR A 771 62.12 11.14 -12.33
C TYR A 771 60.71 10.54 -12.16
N MET A 772 60.49 9.30 -12.63
CA MET A 772 59.22 8.58 -12.45
C MET A 772 58.96 8.02 -11.03
N ALA A 773 59.91 8.09 -10.10
CA ALA A 773 59.73 7.54 -8.74
C ALA A 773 58.51 8.14 -8.02
N ILE A 774 58.31 9.45 -8.19
CA ILE A 774 57.19 10.21 -7.61
C ILE A 774 55.84 9.71 -8.15
N ALA A 775 55.76 9.39 -9.45
CA ALA A 775 54.54 8.88 -10.07
C ALA A 775 54.16 7.50 -9.51
N HIS A 776 55.13 6.65 -9.16
CA HIS A 776 54.86 5.38 -8.49
C HIS A 776 54.34 5.56 -7.04
N ILE A 777 54.79 6.58 -6.31
CA ILE A 777 54.20 6.91 -4.99
C ILE A 777 52.73 7.32 -5.15
N VAL A 778 52.41 8.19 -6.12
CA VAL A 778 51.02 8.58 -6.45
C VAL A 778 50.17 7.34 -6.74
N GLN A 779 50.63 6.46 -7.64
CA GLN A 779 49.89 5.26 -8.05
C GLN A 779 49.64 4.29 -6.89
N ASN A 780 50.64 4.09 -6.01
CA ASN A 780 50.52 3.21 -4.85
C ASN A 780 49.50 3.77 -3.84
N MET A 781 49.58 5.06 -3.49
CA MET A 781 48.60 5.71 -2.60
C MET A 781 47.18 5.63 -3.18
N GLU A 782 47.01 5.91 -4.48
CA GLU A 782 45.72 5.78 -5.17
C GLU A 782 45.17 4.34 -5.14
N TYR A 783 46.02 3.32 -5.22
CA TYR A 783 45.62 1.91 -5.16
C TYR A 783 45.17 1.50 -3.75
N ASP A 784 45.97 1.84 -2.73
CA ASP A 784 45.69 1.53 -1.32
C ASP A 784 44.36 2.16 -0.87
N MET A 785 44.08 3.41 -1.28
CA MET A 785 42.81 4.10 -0.99
C MET A 785 41.60 3.37 -1.61
N LYS A 786 41.66 3.01 -2.90
CA LYS A 786 40.54 2.35 -3.61
C LYS A 786 40.19 0.99 -3.02
N LYS A 787 41.19 0.25 -2.52
CA LYS A 787 41.02 -1.08 -1.90
C LYS A 787 40.07 -1.09 -0.69
N THR A 788 39.94 0.05 -0.01
CA THR A 788 39.14 0.20 1.23
C THR A 788 37.61 0.27 0.99
N MET A 789 37.15 0.47 -0.24
CA MET A 789 35.75 0.86 -0.51
C MET A 789 34.71 -0.28 -0.65
N HIS A 790 35.15 -1.51 -0.91
CA HIS A 790 34.34 -2.54 -1.57
C HIS A 790 33.63 -3.58 -0.67
N SER A 791 33.95 -3.69 0.61
CA SER A 791 33.59 -4.84 1.47
C SER A 791 32.20 -4.77 2.15
N SER A 792 31.09 -4.62 1.41
CA SER A 792 29.74 -4.62 2.04
C SER A 792 28.53 -4.97 1.13
N SER A 793 27.69 -5.91 1.59
CA SER A 793 26.24 -6.17 1.32
C SER A 793 25.76 -7.08 0.15
N THR A 794 24.90 -8.05 0.46
CA THR A 794 23.93 -8.80 -0.42
C THR A 794 22.95 -9.66 0.44
N GLY A 795 21.68 -9.90 0.01
CA GLY A 795 20.65 -10.75 0.69
C GLY A 795 19.19 -10.55 0.16
N VAL A 796 18.32 -11.59 0.12
CA VAL A 796 17.08 -11.61 -0.76
C VAL A 796 15.91 -12.61 -0.37
N THR A 797 14.61 -12.32 -0.72
CA THR A 797 13.37 -13.20 -0.96
C THR A 797 12.68 -14.07 0.15
N SER A 798 11.45 -14.67 0.06
CA SER A 798 10.04 -14.26 -0.32
C SER A 798 8.94 -15.42 -0.31
N GLY A 799 7.64 -15.20 0.04
CA GLY A 799 6.46 -16.14 -0.13
C GLY A 799 5.16 -15.75 0.67
N SER A 800 3.95 -16.37 0.69
CA SER A 800 3.18 -17.42 -0.06
C SER A 800 1.62 -17.41 0.29
N SER A 801 0.73 -18.35 -0.12
CA SER A 801 -0.78 -18.33 0.00
C SER A 801 -1.46 -19.74 0.00
N GLY A 802 -2.78 -20.02 0.19
CA GLY A 802 -4.05 -19.28 0.53
C GLY A 802 -5.37 -19.99 0.06
N PHE A 803 -6.60 -19.53 0.47
CA PHE A 803 -7.99 -19.95 0.06
C PHE A 803 -8.55 -21.32 0.59
N HIS A 804 -9.82 -21.76 0.40
CA HIS A 804 -11.20 -21.30 0.85
C HIS A 804 -12.34 -22.32 0.44
N GLY A 805 -13.50 -22.43 1.15
CA GLY A 805 -14.77 -23.03 0.58
C GLY A 805 -15.89 -23.64 1.51
N GLY A 806 -17.04 -22.96 1.69
CA GLY A 806 -18.36 -23.49 2.18
C GLY A 806 -18.53 -23.74 3.71
N SER A 807 -19.76 -23.72 4.27
CA SER A 807 -19.98 -23.33 5.70
C SER A 807 -20.99 -24.11 6.58
N VAL A 808 -20.59 -24.38 7.83
CA VAL A 808 -21.44 -24.62 9.02
C VAL A 808 -22.27 -23.38 9.39
N GLY A 809 -23.38 -23.59 10.12
CA GLY A 809 -24.23 -22.53 10.68
C GLY A 809 -25.42 -22.19 9.79
N GLY A 810 -25.92 -23.15 9.01
CA GLY A 810 -26.94 -22.93 7.97
C GLY A 810 -28.39 -23.15 8.39
N GLY A 811 -28.67 -24.14 9.25
CA GLY A 811 -30.04 -24.56 9.59
C GLY A 811 -30.67 -23.79 10.75
N SER A 812 -31.88 -24.19 11.15
CA SER A 812 -32.59 -23.61 12.30
C SER A 812 -32.14 -24.22 13.64
N GLY A 813 -32.36 -23.50 14.75
CA GLY A 813 -32.04 -24.01 16.10
C GLY A 813 -30.54 -24.15 16.43
N GLY A 814 -30.23 -25.04 17.37
CA GLY A 814 -28.88 -25.41 17.83
C GLY A 814 -28.16 -24.38 18.71
N GLY A 815 -28.29 -23.09 18.40
CA GLY A 815 -28.06 -21.95 19.28
C GLY A 815 -26.66 -21.71 19.87
N GLY A 816 -26.46 -20.50 20.41
CA GLY A 816 -25.26 -20.14 21.18
C GLY A 816 -25.36 -20.55 22.65
N SER A 817 -24.22 -20.77 23.30
CA SER A 817 -24.15 -20.90 24.76
C SER A 817 -22.96 -20.13 25.30
N HIS A 818 -23.20 -19.32 26.33
CA HIS A 818 -22.14 -18.65 27.07
C HIS A 818 -22.38 -18.64 28.58
N GLY A 819 -21.31 -18.43 29.35
CA GLY A 819 -21.37 -18.34 30.81
C GLY A 819 -22.17 -17.12 31.32
N TRP A 820 -22.69 -17.22 32.55
CA TRP A 820 -23.40 -16.15 33.27
C TRP A 820 -23.00 -16.09 34.75
#